data_AF-H8Z1X7-F1
#
_entry.id   AF-H8Z1X7-F1
#
_cell.length_a   1.000
_cell.length_b   1.000
_cell.length_c   1.000
_cell.angle_alpha   90.00
_cell.angle_beta   90.00
_cell.angle_gamma   90.00
#
_symmetry.space_group_name_H-M   'P 1'
#
loop_
_entity.id
_entity.type
_entity.pdbx_description
1 polymer ?
#
loop_
_entity_poly.entity_id
_entity_poly.type
_entity_poly.pdbx_seq_one_letter_code
_entity_poly.pdbx_strand_id
1 'polypeptide(L)'
;MTKIVSQNNLGTNVIPNGWVIPLCKTQSKSRQCGVLDENNIPIAEAYLRRKYEPNGPEYIVWSANEFDILSCDNWHDRKIDVIYGGVLVFHYGHFILESLSRLWAYDKYKLPIAWSCQKNELKSWQKEIFDIIGINSSEMIFCDKPTRFSSILIPQPSYQIRLFSHPFYFNLLGKFENKKPQDIEYLWLSRSALKNGVQSYSNEKNLEDKLEQANWLILNPEKHSVKNQLDVLSRSKVIAGIEGSAFHNLLFLKKPTCKVIIIRRRDANANYDTIAAGKGLIQTSLKNYLGDTHIKNLFEIRVNDVFRDMMSEAKIFVSDSHNDISCRESCVKEKKLMNICLCVSGQLRGMRGFVELSEEINALPSNYRVTIIFSLWKKAGKKVDGALGVGQLKRVFEPTLAKIIPPGYYGKNLWVHFPMTYQRLRTHNGPEFENELKALFPNAIYDIEDENLDLEFKRTKSDSNSIRMLYRRWRCNEIKKKIERDRGRYDLVVVLRPGLSIRFNMEKEINLSERAVYLPGAGDQENYADDGMAYGCTDVMDDYCALFSKAISHDASKSWSWIHTELDRHLKALKIKQKKPQFITPVKSKFQSDKERVTLEEVAEESDLFRSILHDNVSVSDLDTDGKIAYFRYKSLMSKAKDPASSLKYLLFADFAYKDIKFKNYILFEDLYYLFDSLDISSMDQLEKFGPLSAQMRSNLLRFLEVPRCLRLFVRKKAEKLLADEGLNDSVLEVLLGDENTKHLPSRFANTFRDEAVSLESRDLKKALKLMLLAKIIKPHGQFIGRKYREYKIKCEQ
;
A
#
# COMPACT_ATOMS: atom_id res chain seq x y z
N MET A 1 -0.97 -7.81 -9.12
CA MET A 1 -1.73 -8.89 -9.77
C MET A 1 -1.79 -10.06 -8.83
N THR A 2 -2.97 -10.67 -8.68
CA THR A 2 -3.15 -11.97 -8.02
C THR A 2 -2.39 -13.02 -8.83
N LYS A 3 -1.55 -13.86 -8.20
CA LYS A 3 -0.74 -14.84 -8.93
C LYS A 3 -1.50 -16.17 -9.08
N ILE A 4 -1.48 -16.76 -10.27
CA ILE A 4 -1.68 -18.21 -10.40
C ILE A 4 -0.34 -18.82 -10.03
N VAL A 5 -0.31 -19.57 -8.94
CA VAL A 5 0.94 -20.21 -8.47
C VAL A 5 1.03 -21.58 -9.12
N SER A 6 2.01 -21.78 -10.00
CA SER A 6 2.20 -23.02 -10.75
C SER A 6 3.25 -23.97 -10.17
N GLN A 7 4.00 -23.56 -9.14
CA GLN A 7 5.28 -24.22 -8.80
C GLN A 7 5.45 -24.77 -7.37
N ASN A 8 4.45 -24.72 -6.48
CA ASN A 8 4.57 -25.35 -5.14
C ASN A 8 3.39 -26.30 -4.89
N ASN A 9 3.67 -27.55 -4.51
CA ASN A 9 2.65 -28.45 -3.96
C ASN A 9 2.01 -27.80 -2.72
N LEU A 10 0.68 -27.71 -2.68
CA LEU A 10 -0.02 -27.28 -1.47
C LEU A 10 0.23 -28.29 -0.35
N GLY A 11 0.69 -27.79 0.80
CA GLY A 11 0.97 -28.60 1.98
C GLY A 11 -0.29 -28.95 2.77
N THR A 12 -0.16 -29.96 3.62
CA THR A 12 -1.12 -30.30 4.67
C THR A 12 -0.39 -30.42 6.00
N ASN A 13 -0.95 -29.87 7.07
CA ASN A 13 -0.44 -30.04 8.44
C ASN A 13 -1.37 -30.98 9.22
N VAL A 14 -0.86 -31.88 10.06
CA VAL A 14 -1.69 -32.80 10.87
C VAL A 14 -1.53 -32.43 12.34
N ILE A 15 -2.65 -32.14 13.00
CA ILE A 15 -2.69 -31.79 14.42
C ILE A 15 -3.34 -32.94 15.20
N PRO A 16 -2.58 -33.74 15.97
CA PRO A 16 -3.15 -34.78 16.83
C PRO A 16 -3.92 -34.13 17.99
N ASN A 17 -5.00 -34.77 18.42
CA ASN A 17 -5.83 -34.36 19.57
C ASN A 17 -6.30 -32.89 19.54
N GLY A 18 -6.36 -32.28 18.36
CA GLY A 18 -6.68 -30.87 18.20
C GLY A 18 -8.17 -30.56 18.33
N TRP A 19 -8.47 -29.27 18.45
CA TRP A 19 -9.82 -28.73 18.60
C TRP A 19 -10.19 -27.87 17.41
N VAL A 20 -11.34 -28.14 16.78
CA VAL A 20 -11.98 -27.18 15.86
C VAL A 20 -12.86 -26.26 16.70
N ILE A 21 -12.61 -24.95 16.63
CA ILE A 21 -13.38 -23.97 17.38
C ILE A 21 -14.56 -23.44 16.56
N PRO A 22 -15.71 -23.14 17.20
CA PRO A 22 -16.87 -22.62 16.50
C PRO A 22 -16.67 -21.17 16.07
N LEU A 23 -17.52 -20.72 15.15
CA LEU A 23 -17.48 -19.34 14.70
C LEU A 23 -18.13 -18.41 15.75
N CYS A 24 -17.34 -17.73 16.57
CA CYS A 24 -17.86 -16.92 17.68
C CYS A 24 -17.23 -15.52 17.73
N LYS A 25 -17.72 -14.68 18.66
CA LYS A 25 -17.14 -13.37 18.95
C LYS A 25 -16.74 -13.33 20.42
N THR A 26 -15.55 -12.82 20.72
CA THR A 26 -15.13 -12.59 22.11
C THR A 26 -15.77 -11.31 22.67
N GLN A 27 -15.53 -11.06 23.96
CA GLN A 27 -15.88 -9.80 24.63
C GLN A 27 -15.23 -8.57 23.97
N SER A 28 -14.04 -8.72 23.37
CA SER A 28 -13.34 -7.67 22.60
C SER A 28 -13.96 -7.41 21.21
N LYS A 29 -15.04 -8.14 20.86
CA LYS A 29 -15.68 -8.19 19.53
C LYS A 29 -14.79 -8.77 18.43
N SER A 30 -13.64 -9.37 18.79
CA SER A 30 -12.80 -10.09 17.83
C SER A 30 -13.52 -11.34 17.34
N ARG A 31 -13.24 -11.69 16.09
CA ARG A 31 -13.93 -12.72 15.32
C ARG A 31 -13.12 -14.01 15.39
N GLN A 32 -13.62 -15.01 16.13
CA GLN A 32 -12.87 -16.24 16.41
C GLN A 32 -13.30 -17.42 15.53
N CYS A 33 -12.32 -18.13 14.96
CA CYS A 33 -12.47 -19.44 14.32
C CYS A 33 -11.09 -20.10 14.13
N GLY A 34 -11.02 -21.40 13.85
CA GLY A 34 -9.75 -22.07 13.55
C GLY A 34 -9.60 -23.41 14.24
N VAL A 35 -8.33 -23.77 14.42
CA VAL A 35 -7.91 -24.99 15.11
C VAL A 35 -6.97 -24.62 16.25
N LEU A 36 -7.11 -25.30 17.39
CA LEU A 36 -6.16 -25.32 18.50
C LEU A 36 -5.51 -26.71 18.57
N ASP A 37 -4.27 -26.80 19.04
CA ASP A 37 -3.68 -28.09 19.41
C ASP A 37 -4.20 -28.61 20.76
N GLU A 38 -3.67 -29.76 21.20
CA GLU A 38 -4.03 -30.36 22.48
C GLU A 38 -3.66 -29.51 23.70
N ASN A 39 -2.72 -28.58 23.55
CA ASN A 39 -2.24 -27.66 24.58
C ASN A 39 -2.94 -26.29 24.52
N ASN A 40 -4.06 -26.18 23.79
CA ASN A 40 -4.83 -24.94 23.63
C ASN A 40 -4.04 -23.84 22.88
N ILE A 41 -3.07 -24.21 22.04
CA ILE A 41 -2.28 -23.28 21.23
C ILE A 41 -2.92 -23.11 19.84
N PRO A 42 -3.21 -21.87 19.40
CA PRO A 42 -3.75 -21.56 18.08
C PRO A 42 -2.85 -21.96 16.90
N ILE A 43 -3.44 -22.64 15.92
CA ILE A 43 -2.76 -23.06 14.68
C ILE A 43 -2.97 -22.05 13.57
N ALA A 44 -1.92 -21.31 13.21
CA ALA A 44 -1.97 -20.18 12.28
C ALA A 44 -2.38 -20.58 10.84
N GLU A 45 -2.11 -21.82 10.41
CA GLU A 45 -2.50 -22.37 9.11
C GLU A 45 -4.01 -22.52 8.97
N ALA A 46 -4.75 -22.60 10.08
CA ALA A 46 -6.21 -22.69 10.12
C ALA A 46 -6.92 -21.33 9.97
N TYR A 47 -6.18 -20.22 9.96
CA TYR A 47 -6.77 -18.88 9.93
C TYR A 47 -7.37 -18.54 8.57
N LEU A 48 -8.41 -17.70 8.58
CA LEU A 48 -8.94 -17.11 7.36
C LEU A 48 -8.23 -15.79 7.09
N ARG A 49 -7.55 -15.70 5.95
CA ARG A 49 -6.74 -14.55 5.56
C ARG A 49 -7.24 -13.94 4.25
N ARG A 50 -7.15 -12.62 4.12
CA ARG A 50 -7.56 -11.87 2.91
C ARG A 50 -6.57 -10.75 2.61
N LYS A 51 -6.64 -10.23 1.38
CA LYS A 51 -6.17 -8.88 1.06
C LYS A 51 -7.34 -7.98 0.69
N TYR A 52 -7.31 -6.74 1.15
CA TYR A 52 -8.23 -5.71 0.65
C TYR A 52 -7.78 -5.19 -0.72
N GLU A 53 -6.46 -5.05 -0.91
CA GLU A 53 -5.83 -4.63 -2.16
C GLU A 53 -4.76 -5.64 -2.59
N PRO A 54 -4.56 -5.92 -3.89
CA PRO A 54 -3.61 -6.95 -4.35
C PRO A 54 -2.17 -6.78 -3.80
N ASN A 55 -1.74 -5.53 -3.61
CA ASN A 55 -0.39 -5.19 -3.11
C ASN A 55 -0.40 -4.76 -1.63
N GLY A 56 -1.56 -4.80 -0.96
CA GLY A 56 -1.68 -4.49 0.46
C GLY A 56 -1.16 -5.62 1.35
N PRO A 57 -1.04 -5.38 2.66
CA PRO A 57 -0.75 -6.44 3.62
C PRO A 57 -1.89 -7.45 3.64
N GLU A 58 -1.56 -8.66 4.05
CA GLU A 58 -2.55 -9.68 4.36
C GLU A 58 -3.18 -9.38 5.72
N TYR A 59 -4.49 -9.59 5.83
CA TYR A 59 -5.26 -9.39 7.04
C TYR A 59 -5.82 -10.73 7.49
N ILE A 60 -5.68 -11.00 8.78
CA ILE A 60 -6.37 -12.10 9.45
C ILE A 60 -7.82 -11.65 9.69
N VAL A 61 -8.77 -12.34 9.05
CA VAL A 61 -10.19 -12.04 9.16
C VAL A 61 -10.82 -12.78 10.33
N TRP A 62 -10.36 -14.01 10.54
CA TRP A 62 -10.74 -14.85 11.65
C TRP A 62 -9.54 -15.69 12.10
N SER A 63 -9.34 -15.78 13.42
CA SER A 63 -8.26 -16.53 14.07
C SER A 63 -8.75 -17.18 15.35
N ALA A 64 -7.96 -18.10 15.91
CA ALA A 64 -8.22 -18.68 17.23
C ALA A 64 -7.41 -18.00 18.36
N ASN A 65 -6.72 -16.89 18.07
CA ASN A 65 -5.77 -16.24 18.98
C ASN A 65 -6.32 -15.86 20.36
N GLU A 66 -7.62 -15.55 20.46
CA GLU A 66 -8.24 -15.13 21.73
C GLU A 66 -9.25 -16.17 22.24
N PHE A 67 -9.27 -17.38 21.65
CA PHE A 67 -10.14 -18.45 22.07
C PHE A 67 -9.43 -19.33 23.09
N ASP A 68 -10.08 -19.57 24.22
CA ASP A 68 -9.55 -20.42 25.28
C ASP A 68 -10.51 -21.60 25.53
N ILE A 69 -10.06 -22.82 25.22
CA ILE A 69 -10.87 -24.02 25.45
C ILE A 69 -11.16 -24.27 26.93
N LEU A 70 -10.27 -23.84 27.83
CA LEU A 70 -10.43 -24.04 29.27
C LEU A 70 -11.58 -23.21 29.85
N SER A 71 -12.00 -22.16 29.14
CA SER A 71 -13.16 -21.33 29.51
C SER A 71 -14.51 -21.91 29.04
N CYS A 72 -14.52 -23.06 28.37
CA CYS A 72 -15.71 -23.63 27.74
C CYS A 72 -16.27 -24.82 28.54
N ASP A 73 -17.51 -24.70 29.03
CA ASP A 73 -18.18 -25.77 29.79
C ASP A 73 -18.89 -26.82 28.90
N ASN A 74 -18.98 -26.58 27.58
CA ASN A 74 -19.69 -27.46 26.64
C ASN A 74 -18.88 -27.66 25.36
N TRP A 75 -18.52 -28.92 25.09
CA TRP A 75 -17.71 -29.31 23.96
C TRP A 75 -18.03 -30.74 23.53
N HIS A 76 -17.52 -31.15 22.36
CA HIS A 76 -17.65 -32.49 21.83
C HIS A 76 -16.31 -33.18 21.69
N ASP A 77 -16.24 -34.48 22.02
CA ASP A 77 -15.11 -35.34 21.71
C ASP A 77 -15.50 -36.30 20.60
N ARG A 78 -14.77 -36.30 19.48
CA ARG A 78 -15.00 -37.22 18.37
C ARG A 78 -13.72 -38.00 18.11
N LYS A 79 -13.76 -39.32 18.30
CA LYS A 79 -12.60 -40.21 18.12
C LYS A 79 -12.42 -40.62 16.65
N ILE A 80 -12.31 -39.62 15.76
CA ILE A 80 -12.12 -39.79 14.32
C ILE A 80 -11.14 -38.75 13.79
N ASP A 81 -10.54 -39.04 12.64
CA ASP A 81 -9.70 -38.12 11.87
C ASP A 81 -10.55 -37.30 10.90
N VAL A 82 -10.20 -36.02 10.72
CA VAL A 82 -10.98 -35.09 9.89
C VAL A 82 -10.10 -34.16 9.05
N ILE A 83 -10.65 -33.68 7.94
CA ILE A 83 -10.12 -32.53 7.21
C ILE A 83 -10.74 -31.27 7.78
N TYR A 84 -9.93 -30.27 8.12
CA TYR A 84 -10.42 -28.94 8.43
C TYR A 84 -10.83 -28.19 7.15
N GLY A 85 -12.14 -27.99 6.98
CA GLY A 85 -12.74 -27.29 5.84
C GLY A 85 -12.58 -25.77 5.91
N GLY A 86 -12.33 -25.20 7.10
CA GLY A 86 -12.32 -23.77 7.33
C GLY A 86 -13.62 -23.25 7.93
N VAL A 87 -13.91 -21.97 7.67
CA VAL A 87 -15.14 -21.32 8.13
C VAL A 87 -16.27 -21.59 7.15
N LEU A 88 -17.42 -22.03 7.64
CA LEU A 88 -18.65 -22.15 6.86
C LEU A 88 -19.39 -20.81 6.82
N VAL A 89 -19.28 -20.07 5.71
CA VAL A 89 -19.88 -18.74 5.55
C VAL A 89 -21.21 -18.83 4.81
N PHE A 90 -22.25 -18.14 5.29
CA PHE A 90 -23.59 -18.10 4.66
C PHE A 90 -23.79 -17.00 3.60
N HIS A 91 -22.70 -16.41 3.11
CA HIS A 91 -22.70 -15.43 2.03
C HIS A 91 -22.19 -16.09 0.75
N TYR A 92 -23.01 -16.11 -0.30
CA TYR A 92 -22.80 -16.89 -1.53
C TYR A 92 -21.38 -16.78 -2.10
N GLY A 93 -20.91 -15.56 -2.39
CA GLY A 93 -19.57 -15.37 -2.96
C GLY A 93 -18.42 -15.71 -2.00
N HIS A 94 -18.61 -15.55 -0.69
CA HIS A 94 -17.58 -15.86 0.31
C HIS A 94 -17.52 -17.36 0.59
N PHE A 95 -18.67 -18.05 0.56
CA PHE A 95 -18.72 -19.50 0.60
C PHE A 95 -17.90 -20.11 -0.54
N ILE A 96 -18.17 -19.69 -1.77
CA ILE A 96 -17.45 -20.18 -2.94
C ILE A 96 -15.95 -19.91 -2.79
N LEU A 97 -15.54 -18.64 -2.62
CA LEU A 97 -14.14 -18.24 -2.68
C LEU A 97 -13.30 -18.60 -1.44
N GLU A 98 -13.91 -18.85 -0.29
CA GLU A 98 -13.17 -19.05 0.97
C GLU A 98 -13.49 -20.37 1.64
N SER A 99 -14.78 -20.69 1.84
CA SER A 99 -15.16 -21.96 2.47
C SER A 99 -14.69 -23.15 1.65
N LEU A 100 -14.78 -23.11 0.32
CA LEU A 100 -14.35 -24.23 -0.53
C LEU A 100 -12.83 -24.29 -0.77
N SER A 101 -12.05 -23.29 -0.31
CA SER A 101 -10.64 -23.14 -0.68
C SER A 101 -9.73 -24.28 -0.22
N ARG A 102 -10.11 -25.04 0.81
CA ARG A 102 -9.29 -26.13 1.39
C ARG A 102 -9.72 -27.53 0.95
N LEU A 103 -10.83 -27.65 0.24
CA LEU A 103 -11.45 -28.95 -0.05
C LEU A 103 -10.75 -29.72 -1.18
N TRP A 104 -9.71 -29.17 -1.79
CA TRP A 104 -8.89 -29.92 -2.75
C TRP A 104 -8.27 -31.18 -2.13
N ALA A 105 -8.08 -31.21 -0.80
CA ALA A 105 -7.56 -32.36 -0.08
C ALA A 105 -8.58 -33.50 0.04
N TYR A 106 -9.88 -33.23 -0.13
CA TYR A 106 -10.94 -34.22 0.03
C TYR A 106 -10.73 -35.45 -0.87
N ASP A 107 -10.44 -35.24 -2.14
CA ASP A 107 -10.22 -36.33 -3.10
C ASP A 107 -9.01 -37.21 -2.76
N LYS A 108 -8.02 -36.65 -2.05
CA LYS A 108 -6.79 -37.36 -1.67
C LYS A 108 -6.95 -38.18 -0.39
N TYR A 109 -7.61 -37.65 0.64
CA TYR A 109 -7.62 -38.26 1.98
C TYR A 109 -8.94 -38.94 2.33
N LYS A 110 -10.06 -38.59 1.68
CA LYS A 110 -11.39 -39.20 1.91
C LYS A 110 -11.82 -39.25 3.39
N LEU A 111 -11.46 -38.23 4.15
CA LEU A 111 -11.86 -38.04 5.54
C LEU A 111 -13.10 -37.13 5.64
N PRO A 112 -13.91 -37.24 6.71
CA PRO A 112 -14.97 -36.28 7.00
C PRO A 112 -14.43 -34.85 7.12
N ILE A 113 -15.25 -33.87 6.73
CA ILE A 113 -14.88 -32.45 6.69
C ILE A 113 -15.46 -31.73 7.92
N ALA A 114 -14.59 -31.25 8.80
CA ALA A 114 -14.96 -30.45 9.95
C ALA A 114 -14.99 -28.96 9.61
N TRP A 115 -16.10 -28.28 9.93
CA TRP A 115 -16.33 -26.87 9.65
C TRP A 115 -16.45 -26.05 10.94
N SER A 116 -15.75 -24.92 11.03
CA SER A 116 -16.07 -23.88 12.00
C SER A 116 -17.36 -23.16 11.58
N CYS A 117 -18.43 -23.27 12.37
CA CYS A 117 -19.72 -22.68 12.03
C CYS A 117 -20.45 -22.12 13.26
N GLN A 118 -21.48 -21.31 13.02
CA GLN A 118 -22.44 -20.90 14.06
C GLN A 118 -23.70 -21.76 14.09
N LYS A 119 -24.00 -22.40 12.96
CA LYS A 119 -25.23 -23.15 12.74
C LYS A 119 -24.87 -24.48 12.12
N ASN A 120 -25.51 -25.51 12.64
CA ASN A 120 -25.35 -26.89 12.21
C ASN A 120 -26.26 -27.21 11.00
N GLU A 121 -26.28 -26.32 10.00
CA GLU A 121 -27.09 -26.49 8.80
C GLU A 121 -26.42 -25.87 7.57
N LEU A 122 -26.68 -26.49 6.41
CA LEU A 122 -26.40 -25.92 5.10
C LEU A 122 -27.66 -25.31 4.50
N LYS A 123 -27.50 -24.17 3.83
CA LYS A 123 -28.53 -23.64 2.94
C LYS A 123 -28.70 -24.55 1.72
N SER A 124 -29.89 -24.54 1.12
CA SER A 124 -30.21 -25.33 -0.08
C SER A 124 -29.15 -25.18 -1.18
N TRP A 125 -28.77 -23.94 -1.49
CA TRP A 125 -27.75 -23.63 -2.49
C TRP A 125 -26.34 -24.12 -2.10
N GLN A 126 -26.00 -24.24 -0.81
CA GLN A 126 -24.72 -24.83 -0.39
C GLN A 126 -24.71 -26.33 -0.60
N LYS A 127 -25.82 -27.02 -0.28
CA LYS A 127 -26.00 -28.45 -0.54
C LYS A 127 -25.87 -28.74 -2.03
N GLU A 128 -26.57 -27.98 -2.88
CA GLU A 128 -26.45 -28.11 -4.33
C GLU A 128 -25.01 -27.91 -4.83
N ILE A 129 -24.27 -26.92 -4.29
CA ILE A 129 -22.86 -26.72 -4.68
C ILE A 129 -22.02 -27.93 -4.31
N PHE A 130 -22.20 -28.50 -3.12
CA PHE A 130 -21.48 -29.71 -2.71
C PHE A 130 -21.80 -30.90 -3.61
N ASP A 131 -23.07 -31.10 -3.95
CA ASP A 131 -23.50 -32.13 -4.90
C ASP A 131 -22.85 -31.93 -6.28
N ILE A 132 -22.77 -30.69 -6.77
CA ILE A 132 -22.13 -30.34 -8.05
C ILE A 132 -20.65 -30.67 -8.05
N ILE A 133 -19.92 -30.38 -6.96
CA ILE A 133 -18.48 -30.65 -6.87
C ILE A 133 -18.18 -32.10 -6.46
N GLY A 134 -19.21 -32.91 -6.20
CA GLY A 134 -19.09 -34.34 -5.88
C GLY A 134 -18.68 -34.64 -4.43
N ILE A 135 -19.03 -33.76 -3.49
CA ILE A 135 -18.76 -33.96 -2.05
C ILE A 135 -20.08 -34.25 -1.34
N ASN A 136 -20.17 -35.40 -0.66
CA ASN A 136 -21.38 -35.78 0.05
C ASN A 136 -21.57 -34.96 1.34
N SER A 137 -22.74 -34.36 1.51
CA SER A 137 -23.09 -33.60 2.73
C SER A 137 -23.10 -34.45 4.01
N SER A 138 -23.28 -35.77 3.92
CA SER A 138 -23.22 -36.66 5.08
C SER A 138 -21.82 -36.77 5.71
N GLU A 139 -20.78 -36.37 4.99
CA GLU A 139 -19.40 -36.39 5.45
C GLU A 139 -19.00 -35.07 6.13
N MET A 140 -19.95 -34.16 6.33
CA MET A 140 -19.70 -32.85 6.94
C MET A 140 -20.01 -32.88 8.43
N ILE A 141 -19.05 -32.39 9.22
CA ILE A 141 -19.16 -32.24 10.66
C ILE A 141 -19.19 -30.75 10.97
N PHE A 142 -20.31 -30.27 11.44
CA PHE A 142 -20.51 -28.87 11.79
C PHE A 142 -20.12 -28.65 13.25
N CYS A 143 -19.03 -27.92 13.47
CA CYS A 143 -18.54 -27.57 14.80
C CYS A 143 -19.15 -26.23 15.20
N ASP A 144 -20.35 -26.28 15.78
CA ASP A 144 -21.07 -25.14 16.37
C ASP A 144 -20.72 -24.90 17.85
N LYS A 145 -20.01 -25.84 18.45
CA LYS A 145 -19.30 -25.75 19.73
C LYS A 145 -17.86 -26.30 19.57
N PRO A 146 -16.96 -26.06 20.52
CA PRO A 146 -15.61 -26.62 20.46
C PRO A 146 -15.66 -28.14 20.34
N THR A 147 -14.97 -28.68 19.35
CA THR A 147 -15.01 -30.12 19.05
C THR A 147 -13.60 -30.66 18.89
N ARG A 148 -13.22 -31.60 19.75
CA ARG A 148 -11.95 -32.33 19.69
C ARG A 148 -12.04 -33.50 18.72
N PHE A 149 -10.96 -33.73 17.98
CA PHE A 149 -10.81 -34.84 17.05
C PHE A 149 -9.56 -35.67 17.37
N SER A 150 -9.45 -36.89 16.81
CA SER A 150 -8.23 -37.72 16.98
C SER A 150 -7.04 -37.11 16.25
N SER A 151 -7.26 -36.70 15.00
CA SER A 151 -6.36 -35.80 14.29
C SER A 151 -7.12 -34.87 13.35
N ILE A 152 -6.58 -33.67 13.15
CA ILE A 152 -7.10 -32.67 12.24
C ILE A 152 -6.06 -32.43 11.14
N LEU A 153 -6.38 -32.86 9.92
CA LEU A 153 -5.63 -32.50 8.74
C LEU A 153 -6.03 -31.09 8.29
N ILE A 154 -5.08 -30.16 8.23
CA ILE A 154 -5.27 -28.76 7.83
C ILE A 154 -4.62 -28.56 6.46
N PRO A 155 -5.38 -28.57 5.36
CA PRO A 155 -4.87 -28.24 4.04
C PRO A 155 -4.63 -26.74 3.91
N GLN A 156 -3.53 -26.34 3.28
CA GLN A 156 -3.35 -24.94 2.87
C GLN A 156 -4.48 -24.50 1.92
N PRO A 157 -4.92 -23.23 1.96
CA PRO A 157 -5.93 -22.75 1.04
C PRO A 157 -5.41 -22.77 -0.40
N SER A 158 -6.19 -23.31 -1.32
CA SER A 158 -5.91 -23.31 -2.77
C SER A 158 -6.41 -22.05 -3.48
N TYR A 159 -7.14 -21.19 -2.77
CA TYR A 159 -7.59 -19.89 -3.25
C TYR A 159 -7.56 -18.89 -2.09
N GLN A 160 -7.09 -17.67 -2.36
CA GLN A 160 -7.17 -16.57 -1.41
C GLN A 160 -7.57 -15.29 -2.11
N ILE A 161 -8.65 -14.67 -1.61
CA ILE A 161 -9.24 -13.45 -2.15
C ILE A 161 -8.15 -12.38 -2.38
N ARG A 162 -8.06 -11.92 -3.64
CA ARG A 162 -7.15 -10.86 -4.11
C ARG A 162 -5.65 -11.14 -3.90
N LEU A 163 -5.25 -12.38 -3.61
CA LEU A 163 -3.83 -12.76 -3.46
C LEU A 163 -3.36 -13.84 -4.43
N PHE A 164 -3.96 -15.03 -4.41
CA PHE A 164 -3.57 -16.12 -5.31
C PHE A 164 -4.70 -17.12 -5.60
N SER A 165 -4.49 -17.94 -6.63
CA SER A 165 -5.23 -19.18 -6.86
C SER A 165 -4.28 -20.29 -7.29
N HIS A 166 -4.64 -21.54 -6.99
CA HIS A 166 -3.89 -22.74 -7.35
C HIS A 166 -4.75 -23.63 -8.28
N PRO A 167 -4.17 -24.34 -9.28
CA PRO A 167 -4.90 -25.22 -10.18
C PRO A 167 -5.83 -26.23 -9.50
N PHE A 168 -5.44 -26.72 -8.31
CA PHE A 168 -6.27 -27.62 -7.50
C PHE A 168 -7.66 -27.05 -7.19
N TYR A 169 -7.77 -25.73 -7.00
CA TYR A 169 -9.06 -25.09 -6.76
C TYR A 169 -9.97 -25.16 -7.98
N PHE A 170 -9.44 -24.88 -9.18
CA PHE A 170 -10.21 -24.93 -10.42
C PHE A 170 -10.61 -26.36 -10.81
N ASN A 171 -9.76 -27.34 -10.50
CA ASN A 171 -10.03 -28.76 -10.72
C ASN A 171 -11.08 -29.32 -9.74
N LEU A 172 -11.04 -28.87 -8.48
CA LEU A 172 -12.05 -29.19 -7.48
C LEU A 172 -13.44 -28.68 -7.92
N LEU A 173 -13.53 -27.40 -8.29
CA LEU A 173 -14.83 -26.79 -8.57
C LEU A 173 -15.36 -27.11 -9.97
N GLY A 174 -14.49 -27.23 -10.98
CA GLY A 174 -14.84 -27.38 -12.39
C GLY A 174 -15.41 -28.74 -12.78
N LYS A 175 -16.54 -29.14 -12.19
CA LYS A 175 -17.17 -30.45 -12.38
C LYS A 175 -18.42 -30.42 -13.25
N PHE A 176 -19.06 -29.26 -13.43
CA PHE A 176 -20.28 -29.15 -14.21
C PHE A 176 -19.96 -29.19 -15.72
N GLU A 177 -20.50 -30.19 -16.40
CA GLU A 177 -20.41 -30.35 -17.85
C GLU A 177 -21.71 -29.95 -18.53
N ASN A 178 -21.60 -29.13 -19.57
CA ASN A 178 -22.73 -28.83 -20.43
C ASN A 178 -23.01 -30.04 -21.35
N LYS A 179 -24.23 -30.56 -21.31
CA LYS A 179 -24.69 -31.62 -22.21
C LYS A 179 -25.54 -31.09 -23.38
N LYS A 180 -25.87 -29.80 -23.37
CA LYS A 180 -26.74 -29.14 -24.34
C LYS A 180 -25.92 -28.23 -25.25
N PRO A 181 -26.40 -27.97 -26.49
CA PRO A 181 -25.75 -27.00 -27.36
C PRO A 181 -25.76 -25.59 -26.74
N GLN A 182 -24.79 -24.77 -27.14
CA GLN A 182 -24.69 -23.36 -26.74
C GLN A 182 -25.67 -22.53 -27.58
N ASP A 183 -26.95 -22.52 -27.18
CA ASP A 183 -28.09 -21.97 -27.91
C ASP A 183 -28.54 -20.59 -27.42
N ILE A 184 -27.93 -20.05 -26.35
CA ILE A 184 -28.23 -18.72 -25.84
C ILE A 184 -27.17 -17.76 -26.38
N GLU A 185 -27.55 -16.83 -27.25
CA GLU A 185 -26.61 -15.87 -27.84
C GLU A 185 -26.08 -14.88 -26.80
N TYR A 186 -26.97 -14.20 -26.07
CA TYR A 186 -26.61 -13.16 -25.11
C TYR A 186 -27.38 -13.33 -23.81
N LEU A 187 -26.65 -13.36 -22.69
CA LEU A 187 -27.19 -13.48 -21.34
C LEU A 187 -26.81 -12.26 -20.51
N TRP A 188 -27.78 -11.63 -19.84
CA TRP A 188 -27.56 -10.61 -18.83
C TRP A 188 -27.83 -11.18 -17.42
N LEU A 189 -26.83 -11.08 -16.54
CA LEU A 189 -26.92 -11.42 -15.13
C LEU A 189 -27.44 -10.21 -14.34
N SER A 190 -28.76 -10.16 -14.20
CA SER A 190 -29.47 -9.10 -13.52
C SER A 190 -29.29 -9.15 -12.01
N ARG A 191 -29.29 -7.98 -11.38
CA ARG A 191 -29.33 -7.77 -9.93
C ARG A 191 -30.59 -7.04 -9.47
N SER A 192 -31.53 -6.74 -10.38
CA SER A 192 -32.68 -5.86 -10.13
C SER A 192 -33.70 -6.45 -9.14
N ALA A 193 -33.76 -7.78 -9.00
CA ALA A 193 -34.67 -8.45 -8.06
C ALA A 193 -34.05 -8.75 -6.67
N LEU A 194 -32.80 -8.32 -6.41
CA LEU A 194 -32.19 -8.41 -5.08
C LEU A 194 -32.83 -7.43 -4.09
N LYS A 195 -33.19 -7.92 -2.90
CA LYS A 195 -33.82 -7.13 -1.83
C LYS A 195 -32.84 -6.10 -1.21
N ASN A 196 -33.41 -5.05 -0.60
CA ASN A 196 -32.71 -3.96 0.09
C ASN A 196 -31.56 -4.46 1.00
N GLY A 197 -30.37 -3.86 0.84
CA GLY A 197 -29.17 -4.16 1.63
C GLY A 197 -28.02 -4.80 0.82
N VAL A 198 -28.32 -5.30 -0.38
CA VAL A 198 -27.31 -5.59 -1.41
C VAL A 198 -27.25 -4.39 -2.36
N GLN A 199 -26.04 -3.99 -2.76
CA GLN A 199 -25.84 -2.87 -3.70
C GLN A 199 -26.61 -3.14 -5.01
N SER A 200 -27.75 -2.48 -5.17
CA SER A 200 -28.64 -2.54 -6.33
C SER A 200 -28.65 -1.17 -7.01
N TYR A 201 -28.88 -1.14 -8.31
CA TYR A 201 -28.89 0.08 -9.09
C TYR A 201 -30.32 0.48 -9.41
N SER A 202 -30.71 1.70 -9.04
CA SER A 202 -32.09 2.18 -9.14
C SER A 202 -32.63 2.14 -10.57
N ASN A 203 -31.74 2.27 -11.55
CA ASN A 203 -32.08 2.33 -12.97
C ASN A 203 -31.57 1.12 -13.78
N GLU A 204 -31.21 -0.01 -13.15
CA GLU A 204 -30.82 -1.23 -13.87
C GLU A 204 -31.95 -1.75 -14.77
N LYS A 205 -33.21 -1.62 -14.33
CA LYS A 205 -34.37 -2.05 -15.12
C LYS A 205 -34.44 -1.35 -16.48
N ASN A 206 -34.05 -0.07 -16.55
CA ASN A 206 -33.99 0.67 -17.81
C ASN A 206 -32.94 0.12 -18.79
N LEU A 207 -31.86 -0.49 -18.27
CA LEU A 207 -30.88 -1.19 -19.09
C LEU A 207 -31.43 -2.55 -19.54
N GLU A 208 -32.07 -3.30 -18.64
CA GLU A 208 -32.70 -4.59 -18.96
C GLU A 208 -33.72 -4.45 -20.10
N ASP A 209 -34.59 -3.44 -20.06
CA ASP A 209 -35.61 -3.21 -21.09
C ASP A 209 -34.98 -2.99 -22.47
N LYS A 210 -33.84 -2.27 -22.54
CA LYS A 210 -33.08 -2.09 -23.79
C LYS A 210 -32.42 -3.38 -24.26
N LEU A 211 -31.97 -4.21 -23.32
CA LEU A 211 -31.32 -5.48 -23.62
C LEU A 211 -32.32 -6.53 -24.08
N GLU A 212 -33.49 -6.60 -23.48
CA GLU A 212 -34.61 -7.42 -23.96
C GLU A 212 -34.98 -7.05 -25.40
N GLN A 213 -35.10 -5.76 -25.70
CA GLN A 213 -35.33 -5.27 -27.08
C GLN A 213 -34.20 -5.64 -28.06
N ALA A 214 -32.99 -5.89 -27.54
CA ALA A 214 -31.84 -6.35 -28.31
C ALA A 214 -31.64 -7.89 -28.26
N ASN A 215 -32.67 -8.65 -27.88
CA ASN A 215 -32.69 -10.11 -27.79
C ASN A 215 -31.70 -10.71 -26.76
N TRP A 216 -31.40 -9.99 -25.68
CA TRP A 216 -30.69 -10.56 -24.55
C TRP A 216 -31.65 -11.29 -23.62
N LEU A 217 -31.25 -12.47 -23.16
CA LEU A 217 -31.93 -13.17 -22.08
C LEU A 217 -31.57 -12.52 -20.74
N ILE A 218 -32.57 -12.05 -19.99
CA ILE A 218 -32.38 -11.51 -18.65
C ILE A 218 -32.54 -12.64 -17.62
N LEU A 219 -31.51 -12.89 -16.82
CA LEU A 219 -31.53 -13.87 -15.73
C LEU A 219 -31.38 -13.16 -14.39
N ASN A 220 -32.34 -13.35 -13.48
CA ASN A 220 -32.21 -12.99 -12.05
C ASN A 220 -31.70 -14.20 -11.27
N PRO A 221 -30.39 -14.38 -11.03
CA PRO A 221 -29.84 -15.66 -10.58
C PRO A 221 -30.41 -16.13 -9.23
N GLU A 222 -30.76 -15.19 -8.34
CA GLU A 222 -31.34 -15.46 -7.02
C GLU A 222 -32.71 -16.16 -7.05
N LYS A 223 -33.41 -16.15 -8.19
CA LYS A 223 -34.69 -16.84 -8.37
C LYS A 223 -34.52 -18.29 -8.86
N HIS A 224 -33.30 -18.74 -9.11
CA HIS A 224 -33.01 -20.04 -9.70
C HIS A 224 -32.08 -20.87 -8.80
N SER A 225 -32.26 -22.19 -8.85
CA SER A 225 -31.31 -23.14 -8.26
C SER A 225 -29.91 -22.97 -8.87
N VAL A 226 -28.86 -23.39 -8.15
CA VAL A 226 -27.48 -23.28 -8.65
C VAL A 226 -27.32 -24.10 -9.92
N LYS A 227 -27.93 -25.30 -9.96
CA LYS A 227 -27.92 -26.16 -11.16
C LYS A 227 -28.56 -25.48 -12.38
N ASN A 228 -29.67 -24.78 -12.21
CA ASN A 228 -30.32 -24.05 -13.31
C ASN A 228 -29.49 -22.85 -13.76
N GLN A 229 -28.86 -22.14 -12.83
CA GLN A 229 -27.91 -21.08 -13.18
C GLN A 229 -26.76 -21.63 -14.03
N LEU A 230 -26.17 -22.77 -13.64
CA LEU A 230 -25.09 -23.40 -14.42
C LEU A 230 -25.53 -23.89 -15.80
N ASP A 231 -26.74 -24.47 -15.93
CA ASP A 231 -27.30 -24.85 -17.24
C ASP A 231 -27.36 -23.63 -18.17
N VAL A 232 -27.96 -22.53 -17.73
CA VAL A 232 -28.09 -21.29 -18.52
C VAL A 232 -26.72 -20.69 -18.85
N LEU A 233 -25.83 -20.56 -17.87
CA LEU A 233 -24.48 -20.04 -18.07
C LEU A 233 -23.72 -20.87 -19.11
N SER A 234 -23.82 -22.20 -19.03
CA SER A 234 -23.07 -23.11 -19.88
C SER A 234 -23.54 -23.12 -21.34
N ARG A 235 -24.80 -22.74 -21.58
CA ARG A 235 -25.40 -22.59 -22.91
C ARG A 235 -25.25 -21.19 -23.52
N SER A 236 -24.68 -20.23 -22.78
CA SER A 236 -24.58 -18.84 -23.21
C SER A 236 -23.28 -18.55 -23.96
N LYS A 237 -23.35 -17.91 -25.14
CA LYS A 237 -22.19 -17.44 -25.92
C LYS A 237 -21.55 -16.21 -25.30
N VAL A 238 -22.37 -15.22 -24.93
CA VAL A 238 -21.91 -14.02 -24.23
C VAL A 238 -22.67 -13.89 -22.91
N ILE A 239 -21.95 -13.69 -21.82
CA ILE A 239 -22.50 -13.45 -20.48
C ILE A 239 -22.05 -12.08 -20.03
N ALA A 240 -23.00 -11.18 -19.78
CA ALA A 240 -22.73 -9.85 -19.30
C ALA A 240 -23.46 -9.56 -17.98
N GLY A 241 -22.98 -8.58 -17.23
CA GLY A 241 -23.59 -8.21 -15.97
C GLY A 241 -22.73 -7.23 -15.18
N ILE A 242 -23.30 -6.71 -14.10
CA ILE A 242 -22.59 -5.87 -13.15
C ILE A 242 -21.82 -6.75 -12.17
N GLU A 243 -20.61 -6.32 -11.82
CA GLU A 243 -19.72 -7.00 -10.88
C GLU A 243 -20.46 -7.54 -9.64
N GLY A 244 -20.49 -8.87 -9.49
CA GLY A 244 -21.19 -9.54 -8.41
C GLY A 244 -20.93 -11.05 -8.36
N SER A 245 -21.42 -11.70 -7.30
CA SER A 245 -21.12 -13.10 -7.01
C SER A 245 -21.69 -14.10 -8.02
N ALA A 246 -22.65 -13.70 -8.86
CA ALA A 246 -23.19 -14.56 -9.93
C ALA A 246 -22.09 -15.03 -10.90
N PHE A 247 -21.10 -14.18 -11.19
CA PHE A 247 -19.97 -14.56 -12.06
C PHE A 247 -19.07 -15.65 -11.46
N HIS A 248 -19.07 -15.84 -10.13
CA HIS A 248 -18.27 -16.90 -9.51
C HIS A 248 -18.77 -18.30 -9.89
N ASN A 249 -20.00 -18.43 -10.40
CA ASN A 249 -20.52 -19.71 -10.90
C ASN A 249 -19.76 -20.26 -12.11
N LEU A 250 -19.04 -19.40 -12.84
CA LEU A 250 -18.13 -19.83 -13.91
C LEU A 250 -17.00 -20.75 -13.38
N LEU A 251 -16.70 -20.73 -12.07
CA LEU A 251 -15.75 -21.66 -11.45
C LEU A 251 -16.22 -23.12 -11.51
N PHE A 252 -17.55 -23.35 -11.51
CA PHE A 252 -18.12 -24.69 -11.51
C PHE A 252 -18.16 -25.32 -12.89
N LEU A 253 -18.11 -24.52 -13.95
CA LEU A 253 -18.04 -25.02 -15.31
C LEU A 253 -16.69 -25.70 -15.56
N LYS A 254 -16.71 -26.92 -16.10
CA LYS A 254 -15.50 -27.68 -16.42
C LYS A 254 -14.64 -26.94 -17.46
N LYS A 255 -15.27 -26.47 -18.54
CA LYS A 255 -14.63 -25.66 -19.59
C LYS A 255 -15.62 -24.59 -20.08
N PRO A 256 -15.57 -23.36 -19.55
CA PRO A 256 -16.38 -22.27 -20.07
C PRO A 256 -15.85 -21.78 -21.42
N THR A 257 -16.70 -21.74 -22.46
CA THR A 257 -16.38 -21.23 -23.80
C THR A 257 -17.01 -19.86 -24.09
N CYS A 258 -17.68 -19.28 -23.10
CA CYS A 258 -18.38 -18.01 -23.22
C CYS A 258 -17.44 -16.80 -23.17
N LYS A 259 -17.78 -15.74 -23.91
CA LYS A 259 -17.25 -14.40 -23.64
C LYS A 259 -17.95 -13.81 -22.43
N VAL A 260 -17.19 -13.17 -21.54
CA VAL A 260 -17.69 -12.56 -20.30
C VAL A 260 -17.48 -11.05 -20.34
N ILE A 261 -18.53 -10.27 -20.14
CA ILE A 261 -18.46 -8.80 -20.09
C ILE A 261 -18.87 -8.34 -18.68
N ILE A 262 -17.94 -7.75 -17.93
CA ILE A 262 -18.19 -7.33 -16.54
C ILE A 262 -18.15 -5.82 -16.45
N ILE A 263 -19.23 -5.22 -15.94
CA ILE A 263 -19.23 -3.81 -15.55
C ILE A 263 -18.66 -3.70 -14.13
N ARG A 264 -17.47 -3.12 -14.01
CA ARG A 264 -16.68 -3.11 -12.78
C ARG A 264 -16.84 -1.82 -11.99
N ARG A 265 -16.74 -1.96 -10.66
CA ARG A 265 -16.67 -0.83 -9.72
C ARG A 265 -15.28 -0.19 -9.75
N ARG A 266 -15.18 1.07 -9.31
CA ARG A 266 -13.93 1.85 -9.33
C ARG A 266 -12.79 1.13 -8.60
N ASP A 267 -13.10 0.50 -7.46
CA ASP A 267 -12.17 -0.34 -6.72
C ASP A 267 -12.14 -1.76 -7.29
N ALA A 268 -11.45 -1.92 -8.42
CA ALA A 268 -11.44 -3.17 -9.18
C ALA A 268 -11.07 -4.39 -8.31
N ASN A 269 -12.04 -5.30 -8.12
CA ASN A 269 -11.85 -6.53 -7.36
C ASN A 269 -11.05 -7.56 -8.17
N ALA A 270 -9.78 -7.78 -7.82
CA ALA A 270 -8.87 -8.64 -8.59
C ALA A 270 -9.29 -10.12 -8.70
N ASN A 271 -10.31 -10.57 -7.94
CA ASN A 271 -10.81 -11.94 -8.04
C ASN A 271 -11.32 -12.28 -9.45
N TYR A 272 -12.00 -11.36 -10.14
CA TYR A 272 -12.52 -11.64 -11.49
C TYR A 272 -11.39 -11.91 -12.49
N ASP A 273 -10.32 -11.13 -12.42
CA ASP A 273 -9.13 -11.32 -13.26
C ASP A 273 -8.43 -12.65 -12.95
N THR A 274 -8.42 -13.04 -11.68
CA THR A 274 -7.83 -14.31 -11.21
C THR A 274 -8.61 -15.50 -11.74
N ILE A 275 -9.94 -15.44 -11.67
CA ILE A 275 -10.83 -16.48 -12.16
C ILE A 275 -10.75 -16.56 -13.69
N ALA A 276 -10.73 -15.41 -14.37
CA ALA A 276 -10.60 -15.35 -15.82
C ALA A 276 -9.30 -15.99 -16.30
N ALA A 277 -8.17 -15.65 -15.69
CA ALA A 277 -6.89 -16.27 -16.02
C ALA A 277 -6.88 -17.78 -15.70
N GLY A 278 -7.43 -18.20 -14.55
CA GLY A 278 -7.41 -19.60 -14.12
C GLY A 278 -8.36 -20.53 -14.89
N LYS A 279 -9.44 -19.98 -15.46
CA LYS A 279 -10.39 -20.71 -16.30
C LYS A 279 -10.21 -20.47 -17.80
N GLY A 280 -9.28 -19.60 -18.20
CA GLY A 280 -9.08 -19.22 -19.60
C GLY A 280 -10.27 -18.47 -20.20
N LEU A 281 -10.95 -17.63 -19.42
CA LEU A 281 -12.12 -16.88 -19.89
C LEU A 281 -11.70 -15.73 -20.82
N ILE A 282 -12.42 -15.57 -21.92
CA ILE A 282 -12.38 -14.35 -22.74
C ILE A 282 -13.20 -13.30 -21.99
N GLN A 283 -12.52 -12.40 -21.27
CA GLN A 283 -13.18 -11.42 -20.40
C GLN A 283 -12.90 -9.98 -20.84
N THR A 284 -13.96 -9.19 -21.04
CA THR A 284 -13.90 -7.73 -21.16
C THR A 284 -14.37 -7.08 -19.86
N SER A 285 -13.65 -6.06 -19.38
CA SER A 285 -14.02 -5.27 -18.21
C SER A 285 -14.37 -3.84 -18.58
N LEU A 286 -15.64 -3.45 -18.42
CA LEU A 286 -16.11 -2.09 -18.63
C LEU A 286 -16.03 -1.29 -17.31
N LYS A 287 -15.41 -0.11 -17.32
CA LYS A 287 -15.19 0.75 -16.13
C LYS A 287 -15.72 2.16 -16.33
N ASN A 288 -15.96 2.89 -15.23
CA ASN A 288 -16.41 4.29 -15.21
C ASN A 288 -17.88 4.55 -15.60
N TYR A 289 -18.72 3.53 -15.58
CA TYR A 289 -20.15 3.65 -15.91
C TYR A 289 -21.08 3.77 -14.70
N LEU A 290 -20.53 3.79 -13.49
CA LEU A 290 -21.26 3.79 -12.24
C LEU A 290 -21.14 5.18 -11.59
N GLY A 291 -22.28 5.86 -11.41
CA GLY A 291 -22.39 7.17 -10.77
C GLY A 291 -22.37 7.06 -9.24
N ASP A 292 -21.76 8.04 -8.56
CA ASP A 292 -21.87 8.19 -7.11
C ASP A 292 -23.08 9.06 -6.79
N THR A 293 -24.16 8.45 -6.33
CA THR A 293 -25.26 9.17 -5.68
C THR A 293 -25.03 9.11 -4.17
N HIS A 294 -25.06 10.28 -3.51
CA HIS A 294 -24.81 10.44 -2.06
C HIS A 294 -25.88 9.80 -1.13
N ILE A 295 -26.75 8.94 -1.66
CA ILE A 295 -27.80 8.24 -0.93
C ILE A 295 -27.32 6.82 -0.65
N LYS A 296 -27.29 6.41 0.64
CA LYS A 296 -26.86 5.06 1.04
C LYS A 296 -27.60 3.99 0.23
N ASN A 297 -26.83 3.15 -0.49
CA ASN A 297 -27.26 1.94 -1.21
C ASN A 297 -28.01 2.10 -2.54
N LEU A 298 -28.16 3.32 -3.09
CA LEU A 298 -28.73 3.54 -4.42
C LEU A 298 -27.64 4.12 -5.31
N PHE A 299 -27.26 3.38 -6.35
CA PHE A 299 -26.30 3.81 -7.37
C PHE A 299 -27.02 3.91 -8.71
N GLU A 300 -26.61 4.84 -9.56
CA GLU A 300 -27.11 4.94 -10.94
C GLU A 300 -26.06 4.51 -11.96
N ILE A 301 -26.53 3.84 -13.01
CA ILE A 301 -25.70 3.42 -14.15
C ILE A 301 -25.92 4.39 -15.31
N ARG A 302 -24.86 4.70 -16.07
CA ARG A 302 -24.99 5.38 -17.36
C ARG A 302 -25.54 4.44 -18.43
N VAL A 303 -26.85 4.19 -18.38
CA VAL A 303 -27.56 3.16 -19.18
C VAL A 303 -27.18 3.19 -20.66
N ASN A 304 -27.19 4.37 -21.30
CA ASN A 304 -26.91 4.49 -22.74
C ASN A 304 -25.46 4.15 -23.09
N ASP A 305 -24.50 4.60 -22.28
CA ASP A 305 -23.08 4.32 -22.52
C ASP A 305 -22.77 2.84 -22.32
N VAL A 306 -23.30 2.25 -21.24
CA VAL A 306 -23.18 0.81 -20.99
C VAL A 306 -23.77 -0.01 -22.12
N PHE A 307 -25.00 0.31 -22.53
CA PHE A 307 -25.68 -0.42 -23.60
C PHE A 307 -24.87 -0.36 -24.90
N ARG A 308 -24.43 0.83 -25.32
CA ARG A 308 -23.63 1.01 -26.55
C ARG A 308 -22.35 0.18 -26.51
N ASP A 309 -21.57 0.31 -25.44
CA ASP A 309 -20.25 -0.31 -25.36
C ASP A 309 -20.36 -1.83 -25.18
N MET A 310 -21.39 -2.31 -24.47
CA MET A 310 -21.68 -3.74 -24.36
C MET A 310 -22.15 -4.34 -25.69
N MET A 311 -23.02 -3.67 -26.44
CA MET A 311 -23.44 -4.14 -27.76
C MET A 311 -22.26 -4.18 -28.75
N SER A 312 -21.32 -3.23 -28.64
CA SER A 312 -20.07 -3.26 -29.41
C SER A 312 -19.23 -4.49 -29.04
N GLU A 313 -19.03 -4.74 -27.75
CA GLU A 313 -18.26 -5.88 -27.27
C GLU A 313 -18.89 -7.24 -27.61
N ALA A 314 -20.20 -7.36 -27.52
CA ALA A 314 -20.91 -8.60 -27.81
C ALA A 314 -20.79 -9.00 -29.29
N LYS A 315 -20.83 -8.02 -30.21
CA LYS A 315 -20.72 -8.26 -31.66
C LYS A 315 -19.35 -8.81 -32.08
N ILE A 316 -18.28 -8.48 -31.37
CA ILE A 316 -16.92 -8.99 -31.64
C ILE A 316 -16.85 -10.51 -31.55
N PHE A 317 -17.70 -11.14 -30.72
CA PHE A 317 -17.69 -12.59 -30.53
C PHE A 317 -18.63 -13.34 -31.48
N VAL A 318 -19.72 -12.71 -31.91
CA VAL A 318 -20.73 -13.38 -32.77
C VAL A 318 -20.23 -13.58 -34.20
N SER A 319 -19.33 -12.72 -34.68
CA SER A 319 -18.66 -12.90 -35.98
C SER A 319 -17.77 -14.15 -36.05
N ASP A 320 -17.40 -14.74 -34.90
CA ASP A 320 -16.46 -15.86 -34.83
C ASP A 320 -17.15 -17.25 -34.75
N SER A 321 -18.48 -17.33 -34.85
CA SER A 321 -19.24 -18.58 -34.58
C SER A 321 -19.86 -19.28 -35.80
N HIS A 322 -19.43 -18.99 -37.03
CA HIS A 322 -19.73 -19.81 -38.21
C HIS A 322 -18.42 -20.36 -38.79
N ASN A 323 -18.33 -21.70 -38.87
CA ASN A 323 -17.18 -22.44 -39.38
C ASN A 323 -16.79 -21.96 -40.79
N ASP A 324 -15.66 -21.28 -40.92
CA ASP A 324 -14.70 -21.54 -41.99
C ASP A 324 -13.30 -21.04 -41.57
N ILE A 325 -12.37 -21.97 -41.35
CA ILE A 325 -10.95 -21.69 -41.04
C ILE A 325 -10.20 -21.18 -42.29
N SER A 326 -10.89 -20.99 -43.41
CA SER A 326 -10.32 -20.60 -44.70
C SER A 326 -10.46 -19.11 -45.06
N CYS A 327 -11.24 -18.32 -44.32
CA CYS A 327 -11.48 -16.91 -44.63
C CYS A 327 -10.99 -15.98 -43.50
N ARG A 328 -9.69 -16.03 -43.18
CA ARG A 328 -9.01 -15.01 -42.36
C ARG A 328 -8.48 -13.82 -43.17
N GLU A 329 -8.81 -13.73 -44.46
CA GLU A 329 -8.33 -12.68 -45.37
C GLU A 329 -9.47 -12.03 -46.14
N SER A 330 -10.42 -11.38 -45.45
CA SER A 330 -11.12 -10.21 -46.01
C SER A 330 -12.13 -9.67 -45.01
N CYS A 331 -12.15 -8.34 -44.84
CA CYS A 331 -13.07 -7.56 -44.01
C CYS A 331 -12.74 -7.42 -42.52
N VAL A 332 -11.46 -7.24 -42.20
CA VAL A 332 -11.04 -6.27 -41.18
C VAL A 332 -11.05 -4.90 -41.88
N LYS A 333 -11.74 -3.88 -41.34
CA LYS A 333 -11.35 -2.51 -41.67
C LYS A 333 -9.89 -2.37 -41.22
N GLU A 334 -8.95 -2.44 -42.14
CA GLU A 334 -7.52 -2.42 -41.89
C GLU A 334 -7.19 -1.34 -40.86
N LYS A 335 -6.94 -1.76 -39.61
CA LYS A 335 -6.30 -0.86 -38.66
C LYS A 335 -4.91 -0.62 -39.21
N LYS A 336 -4.64 0.62 -39.64
CA LYS A 336 -3.35 1.05 -40.17
C LYS A 336 -2.21 0.46 -39.34
N LEU A 337 -1.29 -0.24 -39.99
CA LEU A 337 -0.07 -0.76 -39.37
C LEU A 337 0.69 0.43 -38.75
N MET A 338 0.96 0.37 -37.45
CA MET A 338 1.69 1.39 -36.72
C MET A 338 3.13 0.95 -36.50
N ASN A 339 4.08 1.67 -37.08
CA ASN A 339 5.50 1.43 -36.89
C ASN A 339 6.01 2.25 -35.70
N ILE A 340 6.49 1.57 -34.66
CA ILE A 340 6.99 2.17 -33.43
C ILE A 340 8.50 1.94 -33.33
N CYS A 341 9.26 2.97 -32.96
CA CYS A 341 10.66 2.84 -32.58
C CYS A 341 10.84 3.11 -31.08
N LEU A 342 11.40 2.12 -30.37
CA LEU A 342 11.81 2.24 -28.97
C LEU A 342 13.33 2.48 -28.91
N CYS A 343 13.71 3.72 -28.66
CA CYS A 343 15.08 4.15 -28.45
C CYS A 343 15.44 4.08 -26.96
N VAL A 344 16.09 3.01 -26.54
CA VAL A 344 16.55 2.84 -25.15
C VAL A 344 18.02 3.23 -25.06
N SER A 345 18.33 4.29 -24.30
CA SER A 345 19.69 4.86 -24.33
C SER A 345 20.18 5.34 -22.97
N GLY A 346 21.44 5.03 -22.64
CA GLY A 346 22.12 5.52 -21.44
C GLY A 346 22.88 4.43 -20.69
N GLN A 347 22.97 4.56 -19.37
CA GLN A 347 23.65 3.55 -18.54
C GLN A 347 22.64 2.64 -17.87
N LEU A 348 22.81 1.32 -18.02
CA LEU A 348 21.95 0.35 -17.36
C LEU A 348 22.22 0.30 -15.86
N ARG A 349 21.19 -0.03 -15.08
CA ARG A 349 21.25 -0.13 -13.61
C ARG A 349 20.72 -1.45 -13.06
N GLY A 350 19.93 -2.19 -13.83
CA GLY A 350 19.31 -3.47 -13.48
C GLY A 350 18.39 -3.97 -14.60
N MET A 351 18.06 -5.27 -14.59
CA MET A 351 17.38 -5.96 -15.70
C MET A 351 15.86 -6.04 -15.54
N ARG A 352 15.32 -5.85 -14.34
CA ARG A 352 13.88 -6.02 -14.09
C ARG A 352 12.96 -5.17 -14.97
N GLY A 353 13.33 -3.91 -15.21
CA GLY A 353 12.54 -3.01 -16.07
C GLY A 353 12.46 -3.50 -17.52
N PHE A 354 13.41 -4.32 -17.96
CA PHE A 354 13.44 -4.91 -19.29
C PHE A 354 12.61 -6.18 -19.41
N VAL A 355 12.47 -6.96 -18.33
CA VAL A 355 11.53 -8.09 -18.31
C VAL A 355 10.10 -7.58 -18.51
N GLU A 356 9.69 -6.58 -17.73
CA GLU A 356 8.36 -5.96 -17.86
C GLU A 356 8.16 -5.32 -19.24
N LEU A 357 9.20 -4.68 -19.79
CA LEU A 357 9.14 -4.10 -21.14
C LEU A 357 9.00 -5.18 -22.22
N SER A 358 9.67 -6.33 -22.07
CA SER A 358 9.56 -7.45 -23.00
C SER A 358 8.16 -8.04 -22.97
N GLU A 359 7.58 -8.25 -21.78
CA GLU A 359 6.19 -8.70 -21.62
C GLU A 359 5.20 -7.73 -22.28
N GLU A 360 5.37 -6.42 -22.06
CA GLU A 360 4.50 -5.40 -22.64
C GLU A 360 4.59 -5.38 -24.18
N ILE A 361 5.79 -5.48 -24.75
CA ILE A 361 5.99 -5.49 -26.21
C ILE A 361 5.40 -6.76 -26.82
N ASN A 362 5.60 -7.92 -26.18
CA ASN A 362 5.04 -9.20 -26.64
C ASN A 362 3.51 -9.25 -26.53
N ALA A 363 2.91 -8.43 -25.67
CA ALA A 363 1.46 -8.31 -25.54
C ALA A 363 0.82 -7.34 -26.56
N LEU A 364 1.61 -6.65 -27.39
CA LEU A 364 1.08 -5.73 -28.40
C LEU A 364 0.35 -6.49 -29.53
N PRO A 365 -0.78 -5.97 -30.02
CA PRO A 365 -1.48 -6.53 -31.18
C PRO A 365 -0.62 -6.52 -32.45
N SER A 366 -0.90 -7.43 -33.39
CA SER A 366 -0.14 -7.60 -34.64
C SER A 366 -0.07 -6.37 -35.55
N ASN A 367 -1.00 -5.41 -35.41
CA ASN A 367 -0.97 -4.14 -36.15
C ASN A 367 0.02 -3.11 -35.59
N TYR A 368 0.81 -3.47 -34.56
CA TYR A 368 1.90 -2.67 -34.02
C TYR A 368 3.23 -3.36 -34.30
N ARG A 369 4.06 -2.73 -35.11
CA ARG A 369 5.41 -3.21 -35.40
C ARG A 369 6.43 -2.42 -34.60
N VAL A 370 7.08 -3.07 -33.65
CA VAL A 370 8.07 -2.42 -32.78
C VAL A 370 9.49 -2.73 -33.24
N THR A 371 10.28 -1.68 -33.45
CA THR A 371 11.74 -1.77 -33.60
C THR A 371 12.39 -1.25 -32.33
N ILE A 372 13.31 -2.01 -31.75
CA ILE A 372 13.99 -1.65 -30.51
C ILE A 372 15.46 -1.37 -30.83
N ILE A 373 15.95 -0.23 -30.36
CA ILE A 373 17.35 0.18 -30.47
C ILE A 373 17.90 0.41 -29.07
N PHE A 374 18.91 -0.38 -28.70
CA PHE A 374 19.67 -0.21 -27.48
C PHE A 374 20.95 0.55 -27.78
N SER A 375 21.13 1.70 -27.13
CA SER A 375 22.36 2.47 -27.13
C SER A 375 22.88 2.60 -25.70
N LEU A 376 23.67 1.63 -25.25
CA LEU A 376 24.01 1.45 -23.85
C LEU A 376 25.52 1.54 -23.58
N TRP A 377 25.87 2.00 -22.38
CA TRP A 377 27.21 1.77 -21.84
C TRP A 377 27.37 0.31 -21.43
N LYS A 378 28.55 -0.27 -21.68
CA LYS A 378 28.85 -1.69 -21.45
C LYS A 378 28.68 -2.12 -19.99
N LYS A 379 28.96 -1.24 -19.03
CA LYS A 379 28.95 -1.53 -17.58
C LYS A 379 27.85 -0.76 -16.83
N ALA A 380 27.31 -1.40 -15.79
CA ALA A 380 26.19 -0.81 -15.03
C ALA A 380 26.65 0.39 -14.20
N GLY A 381 25.79 1.40 -14.13
CA GLY A 381 26.02 2.60 -13.35
C GLY A 381 26.08 2.33 -11.85
N LYS A 382 27.05 2.99 -11.18
CA LYS A 382 27.17 3.03 -9.72
C LYS A 382 26.51 4.28 -9.18
N LYS A 383 25.99 4.22 -7.96
CA LYS A 383 25.30 5.34 -7.33
C LYS A 383 26.08 5.89 -6.14
N VAL A 384 27.36 6.11 -6.37
CA VAL A 384 28.30 6.70 -5.41
C VAL A 384 28.54 8.19 -5.69
N ASP A 385 28.15 8.67 -6.87
CA ASP A 385 28.36 10.06 -7.31
C ASP A 385 27.05 10.88 -7.33
N GLY A 386 27.16 12.17 -6.99
CA GLY A 386 26.05 13.15 -7.02
C GLY A 386 25.40 13.42 -5.65
N ALA A 387 24.42 14.33 -5.61
CA ALA A 387 23.70 14.68 -4.38
C ALA A 387 22.74 13.55 -3.94
N LEU A 388 22.96 12.98 -2.76
CA LEU A 388 22.18 11.88 -2.22
C LEU A 388 21.11 12.38 -1.24
N GLY A 389 19.87 12.53 -1.72
CA GLY A 389 18.69 12.74 -0.88
C GLY A 389 18.06 11.44 -0.38
N VAL A 390 17.05 11.53 0.50
CA VAL A 390 16.36 10.38 1.14
C VAL A 390 15.87 9.33 0.14
N GLY A 391 15.28 9.77 -0.98
CA GLY A 391 14.82 8.86 -2.04
C GLY A 391 15.95 8.14 -2.76
N GLN A 392 17.16 8.70 -2.74
CA GLN A 392 18.35 8.10 -3.31
C GLN A 392 19.03 7.13 -2.31
N LEU A 393 19.00 7.43 -1.01
CA LEU A 393 19.52 6.56 0.05
C LEU A 393 18.79 5.23 0.15
N LYS A 394 17.46 5.24 -0.01
CA LYS A 394 16.64 4.01 -0.07
C LYS A 394 16.98 3.07 -1.23
N ARG A 395 17.87 3.47 -2.14
CA ARG A 395 18.40 2.63 -3.23
C ARG A 395 19.84 2.14 -2.98
N VAL A 396 20.48 2.62 -1.92
CA VAL A 396 21.85 2.24 -1.53
C VAL A 396 21.77 1.40 -0.26
N PHE A 397 21.06 1.90 0.75
CA PHE A 397 20.83 1.24 2.03
C PHE A 397 19.45 0.60 2.09
N GLU A 398 19.30 -0.39 2.97
CA GLU A 398 18.00 -0.98 3.26
C GLU A 398 16.97 0.07 3.70
N PRO A 399 15.66 -0.14 3.44
CA PRO A 399 14.64 0.87 3.73
C PRO A 399 14.58 1.28 5.21
N THR A 400 14.90 0.37 6.12
CA THR A 400 14.97 0.62 7.56
C THR A 400 16.20 1.46 7.87
N LEU A 401 17.37 1.05 7.38
CA LEU A 401 18.63 1.78 7.54
C LEU A 401 18.58 3.19 6.94
N ALA A 402 18.08 3.33 5.70
CA ALA A 402 17.93 4.61 5.02
C ALA A 402 17.01 5.62 5.75
N LYS A 403 16.15 5.15 6.66
CA LYS A 403 15.29 6.01 7.49
C LYS A 403 15.93 6.43 8.81
N ILE A 404 16.92 5.68 9.30
CA ILE A 404 17.61 5.95 10.55
C ILE A 404 18.93 6.71 10.34
N ILE A 405 19.45 6.81 9.10
CA ILE A 405 20.57 7.68 8.78
C ILE A 405 20.23 9.14 9.14
N PRO A 406 21.06 9.83 9.95
CA PRO A 406 20.80 11.21 10.35
C PRO A 406 20.65 12.15 9.15
N PRO A 407 19.66 13.06 9.15
CA PRO A 407 19.50 14.01 8.04
C PRO A 407 20.72 14.89 7.77
N GLY A 408 21.55 15.15 8.79
CA GLY A 408 22.82 15.88 8.65
C GLY A 408 23.89 15.14 7.83
N TYR A 409 23.73 13.83 7.59
CA TYR A 409 24.65 13.03 6.77
C TYR A 409 24.29 13.07 5.29
N TYR A 410 23.16 13.69 4.89
CA TYR A 410 22.71 13.69 3.49
C TYR A 410 23.59 14.56 2.59
N GLY A 411 23.46 14.37 1.27
CA GLY A 411 24.20 15.14 0.28
C GLY A 411 25.66 14.68 0.13
N LYS A 412 26.58 15.64 -0.02
CA LYS A 412 28.01 15.36 -0.30
C LYS A 412 28.77 14.73 0.87
N ASN A 413 28.25 14.85 2.10
CA ASN A 413 28.92 14.41 3.32
C ASN A 413 28.62 12.96 3.70
N LEU A 414 27.68 12.30 3.00
CA LEU A 414 27.26 10.93 3.34
C LEU A 414 28.45 9.97 3.44
N TRP A 415 29.31 9.98 2.44
CA TRP A 415 30.40 9.02 2.34
C TRP A 415 31.55 9.29 3.31
N VAL A 416 31.58 10.46 3.96
CA VAL A 416 32.52 10.75 5.06
C VAL A 416 32.20 9.88 6.28
N HIS A 417 30.92 9.58 6.49
CA HIS A 417 30.44 8.77 7.61
C HIS A 417 30.36 7.27 7.29
N PHE A 418 30.56 6.89 6.02
CA PHE A 418 30.56 5.50 5.56
C PHE A 418 31.75 5.22 4.62
N PRO A 419 33.00 5.42 5.08
CA PRO A 419 34.19 5.34 4.21
C PRO A 419 34.45 3.93 3.67
N MET A 420 34.21 2.88 4.45
CA MET A 420 34.45 1.49 4.03
C MET A 420 33.37 1.04 3.03
N THR A 421 32.11 1.35 3.31
CA THR A 421 31.00 1.12 2.37
C THR A 421 31.22 1.91 1.08
N TYR A 422 31.67 3.16 1.15
CA TYR A 422 31.98 3.96 -0.03
C TYR A 422 33.08 3.31 -0.89
N GLN A 423 34.17 2.85 -0.26
CA GLN A 423 35.26 2.16 -0.95
C GLN A 423 34.78 0.85 -1.59
N ARG A 424 34.02 0.03 -0.85
CA ARG A 424 33.42 -1.23 -1.32
C ARG A 424 32.51 -1.03 -2.53
N LEU A 425 31.62 -0.04 -2.48
CA LEU A 425 30.70 0.31 -3.57
C LEU A 425 31.43 0.90 -4.79
N ARG A 426 32.61 1.50 -4.60
CA ARG A 426 33.43 2.08 -5.67
C ARG A 426 34.31 1.04 -6.36
N THR A 427 34.85 0.05 -5.65
CA THR A 427 35.82 -0.93 -6.18
C THR A 427 35.20 -2.06 -7.01
N HIS A 428 33.93 -2.43 -6.81
CA HIS A 428 33.26 -3.49 -7.58
C HIS A 428 32.72 -2.97 -8.91
N ASN A 429 33.30 -3.33 -10.07
CA ASN A 429 32.72 -2.98 -11.38
C ASN A 429 31.32 -3.61 -11.55
N GLY A 430 30.36 -2.85 -12.10
CA GLY A 430 29.02 -3.40 -12.36
C GLY A 430 29.08 -4.53 -13.39
N PRO A 431 28.19 -5.54 -13.30
CA PRO A 431 28.19 -6.67 -14.23
C PRO A 431 27.97 -6.21 -15.68
N GLU A 432 28.41 -7.00 -16.65
CA GLU A 432 28.01 -6.85 -18.06
C GLU A 432 26.67 -7.57 -18.27
N PHE A 433 25.80 -7.04 -19.13
CA PHE A 433 24.39 -7.49 -19.27
C PHE A 433 23.99 -7.75 -20.72
N GLU A 434 24.94 -7.67 -21.65
CA GLU A 434 24.67 -7.83 -23.08
C GLU A 434 24.01 -9.17 -23.41
N ASN A 435 24.48 -10.27 -22.82
CA ASN A 435 23.93 -11.60 -23.05
C ASN A 435 22.48 -11.73 -22.57
N GLU A 436 22.19 -11.24 -21.37
CA GLU A 436 20.83 -11.25 -20.80
C GLU A 436 19.87 -10.36 -21.61
N LEU A 437 20.35 -9.20 -22.10
CA LEU A 437 19.58 -8.32 -22.97
C LEU A 437 19.28 -8.95 -24.33
N LYS A 438 20.26 -9.65 -24.93
CA LYS A 438 20.08 -10.39 -26.19
C LYS A 438 19.10 -11.56 -26.03
N ALA A 439 19.10 -12.21 -24.86
CA ALA A 439 18.11 -13.25 -24.56
C ALA A 439 16.68 -12.69 -24.47
N LEU A 440 16.49 -11.52 -23.87
CA LEU A 440 15.17 -10.89 -23.74
C LEU A 440 14.66 -10.22 -25.02
N PHE A 441 15.57 -9.71 -25.87
CA PHE A 441 15.22 -8.97 -27.08
C PHE A 441 16.05 -9.40 -28.29
N PRO A 442 15.93 -10.67 -28.74
CA PRO A 442 16.81 -11.21 -29.79
C PRO A 442 16.80 -10.44 -31.12
N ASN A 443 15.71 -9.72 -31.40
CA ASN A 443 15.51 -8.95 -32.63
C ASN A 443 15.84 -7.45 -32.48
N ALA A 444 16.39 -7.01 -31.34
CA ALA A 444 16.77 -5.62 -31.13
C ALA A 444 18.12 -5.28 -31.78
N ILE A 445 18.34 -3.98 -31.99
CA ILE A 445 19.59 -3.44 -32.52
C ILE A 445 20.44 -2.96 -31.35
N TYR A 446 21.70 -3.38 -31.29
CA TYR A 446 22.59 -3.11 -30.17
C TYR A 446 23.77 -2.23 -30.59
N ASP A 447 23.92 -1.08 -29.94
CA ASP A 447 25.11 -0.24 -29.91
C ASP A 447 25.55 -0.22 -28.44
N ILE A 448 26.61 -0.97 -28.12
CA ILE A 448 27.14 -1.10 -26.76
C ILE A 448 28.61 -0.65 -26.79
N GLU A 449 28.95 0.30 -25.93
CA GLU A 449 30.26 0.96 -25.94
C GLU A 449 30.89 0.97 -24.55
N ASP A 450 32.22 0.89 -24.48
CA ASP A 450 32.95 1.02 -23.21
C ASP A 450 32.86 2.46 -22.67
N GLU A 451 33.08 2.63 -21.37
CA GLU A 451 32.94 3.93 -20.71
C GLU A 451 34.07 4.92 -21.03
N ASN A 452 35.20 4.41 -21.55
CA ASN A 452 36.34 5.21 -21.99
C ASN A 452 36.11 5.68 -23.43
N LEU A 453 35.61 6.90 -23.58
CA LEU A 453 35.52 7.55 -24.88
C LEU A 453 36.87 8.17 -25.26
N ASP A 454 37.23 8.07 -26.54
CA ASP A 454 38.32 8.85 -27.16
C ASP A 454 37.94 10.33 -27.38
N LEU A 455 36.77 10.73 -26.87
CA LEU A 455 36.22 12.09 -26.92
C LEU A 455 36.32 12.73 -25.53
N GLU A 456 37.21 13.71 -25.37
CA GLU A 456 37.28 14.52 -24.15
C GLU A 456 36.19 15.61 -24.14
N PHE A 457 35.12 15.40 -23.36
CA PHE A 457 34.16 16.48 -23.06
C PHE A 457 34.73 17.40 -21.96
N LYS A 458 35.52 18.43 -22.33
CA LYS A 458 36.10 19.39 -21.37
C LYS A 458 35.02 20.17 -20.60
N ARG A 459 34.70 19.78 -19.36
CA ARG A 459 33.81 20.50 -18.41
C ARG A 459 34.18 20.24 -16.94
N THR A 460 33.59 21.01 -16.02
CA THR A 460 33.67 20.76 -14.57
C THR A 460 33.15 19.36 -14.23
N LYS A 461 33.85 18.64 -13.32
CA LYS A 461 33.56 17.23 -12.94
C LYS A 461 32.10 16.93 -12.57
N SER A 462 31.31 17.93 -12.19
CA SER A 462 29.95 17.74 -11.64
C SER A 462 28.87 17.37 -12.66
N ASP A 463 29.07 17.58 -13.97
CA ASP A 463 28.01 17.35 -14.96
C ASP A 463 28.42 16.56 -16.22
N SER A 464 29.54 15.85 -16.14
CA SER A 464 30.00 14.93 -17.19
C SER A 464 28.99 13.82 -17.49
N ASN A 465 28.24 13.38 -16.49
CA ASN A 465 27.24 12.31 -16.65
C ASN A 465 26.06 12.72 -17.55
N SER A 466 25.57 13.96 -17.47
CA SER A 466 24.45 14.41 -18.32
C SER A 466 24.81 14.39 -19.81
N ILE A 467 26.03 14.80 -20.15
CA ILE A 467 26.52 14.79 -21.54
C ILE A 467 26.70 13.36 -22.04
N ARG A 468 27.25 12.47 -21.22
CA ARG A 468 27.34 11.03 -21.54
C ARG A 468 25.97 10.43 -21.84
N MET A 469 24.94 10.81 -21.08
CA MET A 469 23.56 10.37 -21.33
C MET A 469 22.99 10.94 -22.62
N LEU A 470 23.22 12.22 -22.91
CA LEU A 470 22.80 12.87 -24.16
C LEU A 470 23.51 12.27 -25.38
N TYR A 471 24.80 11.92 -25.26
CA TYR A 471 25.55 11.25 -26.31
C TYR A 471 24.93 9.91 -26.70
N ARG A 472 24.66 9.03 -25.72
CA ARG A 472 24.02 7.73 -25.98
C ARG A 472 22.63 7.90 -26.60
N ARG A 473 21.86 8.91 -26.16
CA ARG A 473 20.56 9.26 -26.76
C ARG A 473 20.70 9.68 -28.22
N TRP A 474 21.63 10.59 -28.50
CA TRP A 474 21.94 11.03 -29.86
C TRP A 474 22.36 9.85 -30.75
N ARG A 475 23.27 8.98 -30.28
CA ARG A 475 23.67 7.75 -30.99
C ARG A 475 22.48 6.86 -31.34
N CYS A 476 21.58 6.64 -30.39
CA CYS A 476 20.36 5.86 -30.60
C CYS A 476 19.50 6.47 -31.72
N ASN A 477 19.36 7.80 -31.71
CA ASN A 477 18.61 8.54 -32.70
C ASN A 477 19.24 8.51 -34.10
N GLU A 478 20.58 8.53 -34.20
CA GLU A 478 21.27 8.42 -35.49
C GLU A 478 21.13 7.01 -36.10
N ILE A 479 21.13 5.95 -35.27
CA ILE A 479 20.82 4.58 -35.72
C ILE A 479 19.38 4.50 -36.22
N LYS A 480 18.41 5.08 -35.48
CA LYS A 480 17.02 5.20 -35.94
C LYS A 480 16.95 5.87 -37.32
N LYS A 481 17.56 7.05 -37.49
CA LYS A 481 17.57 7.79 -38.77
C LYS A 481 18.16 6.98 -39.91
N LYS A 482 19.20 6.19 -39.65
CA LYS A 482 19.77 5.28 -40.66
C LYS A 482 18.74 4.25 -41.11
N ILE A 483 18.01 3.63 -40.17
CA ILE A 483 16.95 2.66 -40.49
C ILE A 483 15.80 3.32 -41.25
N GLU A 484 15.43 4.55 -40.90
CA GLU A 484 14.34 5.29 -41.57
C GLU A 484 14.65 5.58 -43.04
N ARG A 485 15.93 5.79 -43.39
CA ARG A 485 16.36 5.95 -44.80
C ARG A 485 16.11 4.68 -45.62
N ASP A 486 16.23 3.51 -44.99
CA ASP A 486 16.10 2.22 -45.66
C ASP A 486 14.67 1.66 -45.61
N ARG A 487 13.91 1.93 -44.53
CA ARG A 487 12.63 1.25 -44.22
C ARG A 487 11.43 2.19 -44.05
N GLY A 488 11.62 3.50 -44.23
CA GLY A 488 10.58 4.50 -44.01
C GLY A 488 10.51 4.99 -42.55
N ARG A 489 9.83 6.12 -42.34
CA ARG A 489 9.73 6.79 -41.02
C ARG A 489 8.80 6.04 -40.07
N TYR A 490 9.07 6.15 -38.77
CA TYR A 490 8.19 5.62 -37.74
C TYR A 490 7.00 6.55 -37.47
N ASP A 491 5.83 5.96 -37.18
CA ASP A 491 4.63 6.69 -36.77
C ASP A 491 4.77 7.24 -35.33
N LEU A 492 5.53 6.54 -34.48
CA LEU A 492 5.77 6.90 -33.09
C LEU A 492 7.19 6.53 -32.66
N VAL A 493 7.90 7.50 -32.09
CA VAL A 493 9.23 7.29 -31.51
C VAL A 493 9.16 7.51 -30.01
N VAL A 494 9.71 6.57 -29.25
CA VAL A 494 9.78 6.60 -27.79
C VAL A 494 11.23 6.57 -27.37
N VAL A 495 11.65 7.54 -26.56
CA VAL A 495 12.99 7.60 -25.96
C VAL A 495 12.88 7.25 -24.48
N LEU A 496 13.63 6.25 -24.05
CA LEU A 496 13.60 5.70 -22.70
C LEU A 496 15.00 5.63 -22.10
N ARG A 497 15.12 5.99 -20.81
CA ARG A 497 16.28 5.58 -20.01
C ARG A 497 16.23 4.07 -19.76
N PRO A 498 17.39 3.39 -19.68
CA PRO A 498 17.45 1.95 -19.49
C PRO A 498 16.86 1.54 -18.14
N GLY A 499 16.09 0.45 -18.11
CA GLY A 499 15.42 -0.04 -16.90
C GLY A 499 14.16 0.70 -16.49
N LEU A 500 13.67 1.68 -17.27
CA LEU A 500 12.31 2.19 -17.14
C LEU A 500 11.34 1.29 -17.91
N SER A 501 10.27 0.89 -17.24
CA SER A 501 9.15 0.14 -17.82
C SER A 501 8.04 1.11 -18.22
N ILE A 502 7.36 0.82 -19.33
CA ILE A 502 6.26 1.62 -19.88
C ILE A 502 5.05 0.74 -20.15
N ARG A 503 3.87 1.35 -20.23
CA ARG A 503 2.64 0.70 -20.69
C ARG A 503 2.02 1.43 -21.86
N PHE A 504 1.56 0.68 -22.85
CA PHE A 504 0.78 1.17 -23.96
C PHE A 504 -0.71 1.18 -23.57
N ASN A 505 -1.33 2.34 -23.68
CA ASN A 505 -2.77 2.49 -23.47
C ASN A 505 -3.51 2.24 -24.79
N MET A 506 -3.79 0.96 -25.04
CA MET A 506 -4.39 0.47 -26.28
C MET A 506 -5.86 0.87 -26.46
N GLU A 507 -6.48 1.48 -25.45
CA GLU A 507 -7.86 1.97 -25.50
C GLU A 507 -7.98 3.31 -26.26
N LYS A 508 -6.86 4.00 -26.54
CA LYS A 508 -6.83 5.29 -27.22
C LYS A 508 -6.15 5.18 -28.57
N GLU A 509 -6.80 5.73 -29.60
CA GLU A 509 -6.17 5.93 -30.90
C GLU A 509 -4.98 6.89 -30.75
N ILE A 510 -3.82 6.49 -31.28
CA ILE A 510 -2.58 7.27 -31.16
C ILE A 510 -2.64 8.42 -32.16
N ASN A 511 -3.01 9.60 -31.66
CA ASN A 511 -3.01 10.84 -32.43
C ASN A 511 -1.96 11.79 -31.85
N LEU A 512 -0.78 11.81 -32.48
CA LEU A 512 0.36 12.62 -32.08
C LEU A 512 0.32 13.98 -32.77
N SER A 513 0.65 15.03 -32.02
CA SER A 513 0.85 16.35 -32.62
C SER A 513 2.27 16.49 -33.17
N GLU A 514 2.38 17.01 -34.40
CA GLU A 514 3.66 17.31 -35.06
C GLU A 514 4.52 18.37 -34.34
N ARG A 515 3.99 19.04 -33.31
CA ARG A 515 4.70 20.05 -32.51
C ARG A 515 4.56 19.83 -31.01
N ALA A 516 4.40 18.58 -30.57
CA ALA A 516 4.36 18.27 -29.15
C ALA A 516 5.15 17.02 -28.80
N VAL A 517 5.92 17.13 -27.72
CA VAL A 517 6.55 16.00 -27.04
C VAL A 517 5.73 15.63 -25.81
N TYR A 518 5.55 14.33 -25.58
CA TYR A 518 4.79 13.80 -24.47
C TYR A 518 5.76 13.24 -23.43
N LEU A 519 5.78 13.83 -22.24
CA LEU A 519 6.75 13.48 -21.18
C LEU A 519 6.11 13.55 -19.78
N PRO A 520 6.54 12.70 -18.82
CA PRO A 520 6.04 12.71 -17.46
C PRO A 520 6.23 14.07 -16.77
N GLY A 521 5.23 14.53 -16.03
CA GLY A 521 5.33 15.78 -15.28
C GLY A 521 5.27 17.06 -16.12
N ALA A 522 4.91 16.97 -17.41
CA ALA A 522 4.73 18.14 -18.28
C ALA A 522 3.77 19.17 -17.64
N GLY A 523 4.28 20.38 -17.38
CA GLY A 523 3.53 21.48 -16.77
C GLY A 523 3.42 21.43 -15.24
N ASP A 524 4.05 20.47 -14.55
CA ASP A 524 4.02 20.37 -13.08
C ASP A 524 5.06 21.28 -12.41
N GLN A 525 6.14 21.65 -13.11
CA GLN A 525 7.18 22.57 -12.65
C GLN A 525 7.60 23.52 -13.77
N GLU A 526 7.86 24.78 -13.42
CA GLU A 526 8.40 25.75 -14.36
C GLU A 526 9.88 25.44 -14.66
N ASN A 527 10.28 25.53 -15.94
CA ASN A 527 11.66 25.30 -16.41
C ASN A 527 12.20 23.87 -16.18
N TYR A 528 11.33 22.86 -16.33
CA TYR A 528 11.66 21.45 -16.15
C TYR A 528 11.10 20.60 -17.30
N ALA A 529 11.93 19.75 -17.89
CA ALA A 529 11.51 18.67 -18.78
C ALA A 529 12.09 17.33 -18.30
N ASP A 530 11.25 16.29 -18.28
CA ASP A 530 11.68 14.94 -17.92
C ASP A 530 12.58 14.35 -19.01
N ASP A 531 13.64 13.69 -18.56
CA ASP A 531 14.62 13.03 -19.43
C ASP A 531 14.66 11.51 -19.22
N GLY A 532 13.71 10.97 -18.44
CA GLY A 532 13.51 9.55 -18.23
C GLY A 532 12.73 8.91 -19.38
N MET A 533 11.61 9.50 -19.76
CA MET A 533 10.76 9.02 -20.84
C MET A 533 10.20 10.18 -21.65
N ALA A 534 10.25 10.09 -22.97
CA ALA A 534 9.58 11.01 -23.88
C ALA A 534 9.13 10.29 -25.13
N TYR A 535 8.02 10.72 -25.74
CA TYR A 535 7.59 10.21 -27.04
C TYR A 535 6.90 11.27 -27.89
N GLY A 536 6.86 11.05 -29.20
CA GLY A 536 6.26 11.95 -30.17
C GLY A 536 6.42 11.44 -31.59
N CYS A 537 6.01 12.27 -32.56
CA CYS A 537 6.30 12.02 -33.98
C CYS A 537 7.81 12.02 -34.22
N THR A 538 8.24 11.39 -35.31
CA THR A 538 9.65 11.27 -35.68
C THR A 538 10.40 12.61 -35.65
N ASP A 539 9.88 13.66 -36.30
CA ASP A 539 10.55 14.98 -36.35
C ASP A 539 10.74 15.60 -34.95
N VAL A 540 9.68 15.53 -34.12
CA VAL A 540 9.74 16.04 -32.74
C VAL A 540 10.78 15.31 -31.91
N MET A 541 10.92 13.99 -32.10
CA MET A 541 11.88 13.19 -31.34
C MET A 541 13.31 13.34 -31.86
N ASP A 542 13.50 13.63 -33.15
CA ASP A 542 14.80 14.03 -33.70
C ASP A 542 15.28 15.35 -33.06
N ASP A 543 14.38 16.34 -32.97
CA ASP A 543 14.62 17.61 -32.30
C ASP A 543 14.89 17.45 -30.79
N TYR A 544 14.13 16.59 -30.11
CA TYR A 544 14.34 16.26 -28.70
C TYR A 544 15.75 15.66 -28.46
N CYS A 545 16.23 14.80 -29.37
CA CYS A 545 17.55 14.18 -29.27
C CYS A 545 18.70 15.11 -29.69
N ALA A 546 18.42 16.20 -30.42
CA ALA A 546 19.42 17.15 -30.91
C ALA A 546 20.06 18.03 -29.81
N LEU A 547 19.55 17.99 -28.57
CA LEU A 547 20.15 18.71 -27.43
C LEU A 547 21.64 18.39 -27.25
N PHE A 548 22.08 17.17 -27.59
CA PHE A 548 23.50 16.79 -27.50
C PHE A 548 24.40 17.73 -28.32
N SER A 549 24.04 18.03 -29.57
CA SER A 549 24.83 18.91 -30.45
C SER A 549 24.97 20.31 -29.87
N LYS A 550 23.93 20.80 -29.17
CA LYS A 550 23.98 22.09 -28.46
C LYS A 550 24.83 22.02 -27.19
N ALA A 551 24.79 20.89 -26.48
CA ALA A 551 25.57 20.67 -25.27
C ALA A 551 27.08 20.67 -25.54
N ILE A 552 27.52 20.20 -26.71
CA ILE A 552 28.94 20.16 -27.10
C ILE A 552 29.43 21.42 -27.84
N SER A 553 28.54 22.23 -28.42
CA SER A 553 28.90 23.44 -29.18
C SER A 553 28.96 24.72 -28.34
N HIS A 554 28.35 24.74 -27.16
CA HIS A 554 28.40 25.91 -26.26
C HIS A 554 29.66 25.90 -25.39
N ASP A 555 30.31 27.06 -25.26
CA ASP A 555 31.30 27.31 -24.20
C ASP A 555 30.63 27.16 -22.83
N ALA A 556 30.79 25.96 -22.27
CA ALA A 556 30.13 25.45 -21.09
C ALA A 556 30.36 26.25 -19.81
N SER A 557 31.36 27.14 -19.82
CA SER A 557 31.87 27.81 -18.64
C SER A 557 30.93 28.88 -18.07
N LYS A 558 29.85 29.28 -18.79
CA LYS A 558 29.00 30.41 -18.37
C LYS A 558 27.48 30.19 -18.28
N SER A 559 26.88 29.11 -18.80
CA SER A 559 25.40 29.04 -18.90
C SER A 559 24.71 27.68 -18.72
N TRP A 560 25.44 26.57 -18.67
CA TRP A 560 24.81 25.25 -18.52
C TRP A 560 24.43 24.98 -17.06
N SER A 561 23.15 24.70 -16.80
CA SER A 561 22.63 24.47 -15.45
C SER A 561 22.53 22.99 -15.12
N TRP A 562 21.52 22.30 -15.68
CA TRP A 562 21.23 20.89 -15.44
C TRP A 562 20.40 20.35 -16.62
N ILE A 563 20.51 19.06 -16.95
CA ILE A 563 19.86 18.44 -18.12
C ILE A 563 18.36 18.75 -18.25
N HIS A 564 17.61 18.77 -17.15
CA HIS A 564 16.16 19.03 -17.16
C HIS A 564 15.81 20.45 -17.61
N THR A 565 16.56 21.43 -17.13
CA THR A 565 16.35 22.85 -17.45
C THR A 565 16.84 23.16 -18.87
N GLU A 566 17.96 22.57 -19.28
CA GLU A 566 18.47 22.72 -20.65
C GLU A 566 17.54 22.11 -21.68
N LEU A 567 16.96 20.94 -21.37
CA LEU A 567 15.98 20.27 -22.23
C LEU A 567 14.69 21.09 -22.36
N ASP A 568 14.18 21.67 -21.26
CA ASP A 568 13.04 22.58 -21.33
C ASP A 568 13.33 23.81 -22.20
N ARG A 569 14.50 24.47 -22.01
CA ARG A 569 14.90 25.63 -22.84
C ARG A 569 15.05 25.26 -24.32
N HIS A 570 15.58 24.08 -24.61
CA HIS A 570 15.73 23.56 -25.96
C HIS A 570 14.37 23.35 -26.64
N LEU A 571 13.43 22.71 -25.96
CA LEU A 571 12.07 22.50 -26.48
C LEU A 571 11.33 23.83 -26.70
N LYS A 572 11.47 24.79 -25.77
CA LYS A 572 10.90 26.14 -25.91
C LYS A 572 11.50 26.89 -27.12
N ALA A 573 12.81 26.81 -27.32
CA ALA A 573 13.48 27.45 -28.45
C ALA A 573 12.99 26.88 -29.81
N LEU A 574 12.70 25.58 -29.86
CA LEU A 574 12.13 24.91 -31.04
C LEU A 574 10.61 25.05 -31.17
N LYS A 575 9.96 25.78 -30.24
CA LYS A 575 8.49 25.94 -30.18
C LYS A 575 7.74 24.60 -30.07
N ILE A 576 8.36 23.58 -29.47
CA ILE A 576 7.76 22.27 -29.21
C ILE A 576 7.03 22.32 -27.87
N LYS A 577 5.74 22.01 -27.86
CA LYS A 577 4.93 21.99 -26.64
C LYS A 577 5.17 20.71 -25.84
N GLN A 578 5.27 20.82 -24.53
CA GLN A 578 5.28 19.67 -23.63
C GLN A 578 3.83 19.28 -23.28
N LYS A 579 3.48 18.01 -23.42
CA LYS A 579 2.17 17.46 -23.05
C LYS A 579 2.31 16.30 -22.08
N LYS A 580 1.30 16.13 -21.21
CA LYS A 580 1.25 14.96 -20.32
C LYS A 580 1.09 13.68 -21.15
N PRO A 581 1.65 12.54 -20.71
CA PRO A 581 1.56 11.28 -21.45
C PRO A 581 0.11 10.80 -21.53
N GLN A 582 -0.36 10.47 -22.73
CA GLN A 582 -1.73 10.05 -23.02
C GLN A 582 -1.83 8.61 -23.51
N PHE A 583 -0.83 8.16 -24.28
CA PHE A 583 -0.82 6.88 -25.00
C PHE A 583 0.19 5.90 -24.41
N ILE A 584 1.34 6.41 -23.98
CA ILE A 584 2.36 5.61 -23.29
C ILE A 584 2.55 6.23 -21.91
N THR A 585 2.47 5.43 -20.87
CA THR A 585 2.67 5.91 -19.50
C THR A 585 3.82 5.18 -18.83
N PRO A 586 4.65 5.87 -18.03
CA PRO A 586 5.69 5.19 -17.28
C PRO A 586 5.02 4.31 -16.23
N VAL A 587 5.45 3.06 -16.12
CA VAL A 587 5.09 2.24 -14.99
C VAL A 587 5.83 2.81 -13.79
N LYS A 588 5.09 3.24 -12.75
CA LYS A 588 5.69 3.53 -11.43
C LYS A 588 6.15 2.21 -10.82
N SER A 589 7.15 1.56 -11.42
CA SER A 589 7.96 0.61 -10.69
C SER A 589 8.62 1.44 -9.59
N LYS A 590 8.34 1.10 -8.33
CA LYS A 590 9.24 1.55 -7.26
C LYS A 590 10.60 1.06 -7.74
N PHE A 591 11.53 1.97 -8.07
CA PHE A 591 12.93 1.67 -8.33
C PHE A 591 13.42 0.73 -7.22
N GLN A 592 13.29 -0.58 -7.42
CA GLN A 592 13.94 -1.61 -6.66
C GLN A 592 15.15 -1.90 -7.51
N SER A 593 16.27 -1.30 -7.13
CA SER A 593 17.55 -1.80 -7.59
C SER A 593 17.60 -3.27 -7.22
N ASP A 594 17.83 -4.15 -8.19
CA ASP A 594 18.17 -5.57 -7.97
C ASP A 594 19.57 -5.73 -7.32
N LYS A 595 20.13 -4.64 -6.77
CA LYS A 595 21.38 -4.64 -6.03
C LYS A 595 21.08 -4.99 -4.58
N GLU A 596 21.85 -5.92 -4.02
CA GLU A 596 22.02 -6.07 -2.58
C GLU A 596 22.18 -4.66 -1.97
N ARG A 597 21.26 -4.32 -1.09
CA ARG A 597 21.30 -3.05 -0.39
C ARG A 597 22.23 -3.23 0.78
N VAL A 598 22.96 -2.16 1.09
CA VAL A 598 23.82 -2.16 2.24
C VAL A 598 22.95 -2.36 3.49
N THR A 599 23.25 -3.42 4.25
CA THR A 599 22.48 -3.86 5.42
C THR A 599 22.93 -3.11 6.68
N LEU A 600 22.18 -3.26 7.76
CA LEU A 600 22.54 -2.67 9.05
C LEU A 600 23.84 -3.29 9.60
N GLU A 601 23.99 -4.61 9.44
CA GLU A 601 25.14 -5.42 9.83
C GLU A 601 26.42 -4.90 9.16
N GLU A 602 26.34 -4.60 7.86
CA GLU A 602 27.48 -4.11 7.08
C GLU A 602 27.92 -2.69 7.46
N VAL A 603 27.00 -1.80 7.85
CA VAL A 603 27.37 -0.44 8.30
C VAL A 603 27.65 -0.35 9.79
N ALA A 604 27.30 -1.37 10.56
CA ALA A 604 27.57 -1.43 11.99
C ALA A 604 29.08 -1.31 12.23
N GLU A 605 29.89 -1.94 11.39
CA GLU A 605 31.35 -1.84 11.47
C GLU A 605 31.89 -0.41 11.29
N GLU A 606 31.09 0.53 10.77
CA GLU A 606 31.50 1.90 10.49
C GLU A 606 30.97 2.93 11.49
N SER A 607 30.03 2.56 12.37
CA SER A 607 29.43 3.50 13.34
C SER A 607 28.95 2.85 14.62
N ASP A 608 29.38 3.38 15.77
CA ASP A 608 28.89 2.97 17.09
C ASP A 608 27.36 3.08 17.24
N LEU A 609 26.76 4.06 16.55
CA LEU A 609 25.31 4.22 16.49
C LEU A 609 24.63 2.97 15.88
N PHE A 610 25.15 2.46 14.77
CA PHE A 610 24.56 1.30 14.08
C PHE A 610 24.91 -0.03 14.77
N ARG A 611 26.10 -0.15 15.41
CA ARG A 611 26.42 -1.30 16.28
C ARG A 611 25.43 -1.44 17.43
N SER A 612 25.14 -0.33 18.12
CA SER A 612 24.20 -0.34 19.24
C SER A 612 22.79 -0.77 18.83
N ILE A 613 22.37 -0.51 17.59
CA ILE A 613 21.05 -0.91 17.08
C ILE A 613 20.95 -2.43 16.85
N LEU A 614 22.06 -3.10 16.53
CA LEU A 614 22.11 -4.55 16.34
C LEU A 614 22.12 -5.35 17.64
N HIS A 615 22.70 -4.78 18.70
CA HIS A 615 22.89 -5.50 19.96
C HIS A 615 21.62 -5.58 20.83
N ASP A 616 20.66 -4.68 20.67
CA ASP A 616 19.42 -4.67 21.46
C ASP A 616 18.23 -5.16 20.62
N ASN A 617 17.72 -6.37 20.93
CA ASN A 617 16.52 -7.00 20.33
C ASN A 617 15.24 -6.17 20.56
N VAL A 618 15.10 -5.01 19.90
CA VAL A 618 13.92 -4.14 20.04
C VAL A 618 13.03 -4.29 18.81
N SER A 619 11.75 -4.60 19.03
CA SER A 619 10.75 -4.60 17.97
C SER A 619 10.40 -3.17 17.56
N VAL A 620 11.18 -2.63 16.61
CA VAL A 620 11.00 -1.30 16.00
C VAL A 620 9.70 -1.21 15.17
N SER A 621 8.88 -2.28 15.13
CA SER A 621 7.64 -2.37 14.34
C SER A 621 6.53 -1.41 14.76
N ASP A 622 6.51 -1.00 16.03
CA ASP A 622 5.33 -0.36 16.64
C ASP A 622 5.40 1.17 16.69
N LEU A 623 6.53 1.74 16.26
CA LEU A 623 6.75 3.18 16.16
C LEU A 623 6.56 3.64 14.71
N ASP A 624 6.04 4.84 14.49
CA ASP A 624 6.08 5.49 13.17
C ASP A 624 7.48 6.07 12.89
N THR A 625 7.69 6.65 11.70
CA THR A 625 9.05 7.08 11.29
C THR A 625 9.60 8.17 12.20
N ASP A 626 8.73 9.06 12.68
CA ASP A 626 9.10 10.19 13.52
C ASP A 626 9.28 9.77 15.00
N GLY A 627 8.46 8.84 15.48
CA GLY A 627 8.60 8.18 16.77
C GLY A 627 9.88 7.36 16.88
N LYS A 628 10.34 6.73 15.79
CA LYS A 628 11.67 6.07 15.73
C LYS A 628 12.80 7.07 15.85
N ILE A 629 12.76 8.15 15.05
CA ILE A 629 13.81 9.19 15.06
C ILE A 629 13.91 9.84 16.45
N ALA A 630 12.78 10.15 17.07
CA ALA A 630 12.72 10.71 18.42
C ALA A 630 13.24 9.71 19.47
N TYR A 631 12.79 8.45 19.43
CA TYR A 631 13.23 7.37 20.33
C TYR A 631 14.75 7.12 20.25
N PHE A 632 15.32 7.08 19.04
CA PHE A 632 16.75 6.81 18.85
C PHE A 632 17.62 8.02 19.18
N ARG A 633 17.18 9.26 18.89
CA ARG A 633 17.86 10.47 19.39
C ARG A 633 17.83 10.53 20.91
N TYR A 634 16.68 10.23 21.52
CA TYR A 634 16.51 10.14 22.97
C TYR A 634 17.47 9.11 23.59
N LYS A 635 17.47 7.86 23.13
CA LYS A 635 18.38 6.79 23.61
C LYS A 635 19.86 7.10 23.40
N SER A 636 20.24 7.66 22.25
CA SER A 636 21.63 8.08 21.98
C SER A 636 22.09 9.16 22.97
N LEU A 637 21.22 10.13 23.29
CA LEU A 637 21.51 11.16 24.29
C LEU A 637 21.55 10.58 25.71
N MET A 638 20.64 9.67 26.05
CA MET A 638 20.62 8.96 27.34
C MET A 638 21.87 8.10 27.56
N SER A 639 22.42 7.47 26.52
CA SER A 639 23.65 6.68 26.62
C SER A 639 24.91 7.52 26.88
N LYS A 640 24.87 8.82 26.57
CA LYS A 640 25.98 9.77 26.76
C LYS A 640 25.88 10.57 28.06
N ALA A 641 24.68 10.70 28.60
CA ALA A 641 24.43 11.43 29.84
C ALA A 641 24.61 10.49 31.03
N LYS A 642 25.46 10.89 31.99
CA LYS A 642 25.76 10.11 33.20
C LYS A 642 24.59 10.05 34.19
N ASP A 643 23.59 10.93 34.03
CA ASP A 643 22.43 11.04 34.91
C ASP A 643 21.18 11.60 34.16
N PRO A 644 19.97 11.41 34.71
CA PRO A 644 18.72 11.89 34.11
C PRO A 644 18.65 13.42 33.91
N ALA A 645 19.18 14.23 34.82
CA ALA A 645 19.12 15.68 34.71
C ALA A 645 20.03 16.21 33.58
N SER A 646 21.20 15.59 33.40
CA SER A 646 22.08 15.82 32.24
C SER A 646 21.40 15.44 30.93
N SER A 647 20.65 14.34 30.92
CA SER A 647 19.94 13.84 29.73
C SER A 647 18.85 14.81 29.26
N LEU A 648 18.08 15.39 30.18
CA LEU A 648 17.04 16.35 29.82
C LEU A 648 17.63 17.72 29.42
N LYS A 649 18.75 18.14 30.00
CA LYS A 649 19.51 19.31 29.52
C LYS A 649 19.88 19.14 28.04
N TYR A 650 20.47 18.01 27.68
CA TYR A 650 20.81 17.70 26.28
C TYR A 650 19.58 17.68 25.35
N LEU A 651 18.45 17.16 25.83
CA LEU A 651 17.21 17.17 25.06
C LEU A 651 16.65 18.57 24.84
N LEU A 652 16.74 19.46 25.84
CA LEU A 652 16.36 20.88 25.74
C LEU A 652 17.28 21.68 24.81
N PHE A 653 18.54 21.26 24.65
CA PHE A 653 19.50 21.84 23.71
C PHE A 653 19.34 21.37 22.26
N ALA A 654 18.62 20.27 22.01
CA ALA A 654 18.46 19.72 20.67
C ALA A 654 17.35 20.43 19.87
N ASP A 655 17.60 20.66 18.58
CA ASP A 655 16.65 21.28 17.66
C ASP A 655 15.71 20.22 17.06
N PHE A 656 14.45 20.19 17.53
CA PHE A 656 13.40 19.32 17.04
C PHE A 656 12.34 20.17 16.31
N ALA A 657 12.09 19.87 15.03
CA ALA A 657 11.16 20.62 14.19
C ALA A 657 9.69 20.25 14.46
N TYR A 658 8.87 21.28 14.44
CA TYR A 658 7.49 21.44 14.94
C TYR A 658 6.37 20.49 14.45
N LYS A 659 6.56 19.59 13.48
CA LYS A 659 5.39 19.11 12.70
C LYS A 659 4.62 17.88 13.17
N ASP A 660 5.18 16.99 14.00
CA ASP A 660 4.55 15.66 14.19
C ASP A 660 4.54 15.14 15.64
N ILE A 661 4.29 16.02 16.62
CA ILE A 661 4.08 15.57 18.00
C ILE A 661 2.59 15.38 18.29
N LYS A 662 2.02 14.28 17.80
CA LYS A 662 0.76 13.71 18.31
C LYS A 662 1.07 12.38 18.97
N PHE A 663 1.62 12.41 20.18
CA PHE A 663 1.87 11.19 20.94
C PHE A 663 0.55 10.49 21.30
N LYS A 664 0.27 9.35 20.69
CA LYS A 664 -0.85 8.45 21.05
C LYS A 664 -0.44 7.23 21.87
N ASN A 665 0.85 6.93 22.02
CA ASN A 665 1.32 5.70 22.68
C ASN A 665 2.19 5.96 23.91
N TYR A 666 1.98 5.14 24.94
CA TYR A 666 2.36 5.32 26.35
C TYR A 666 3.86 5.11 26.69
N ILE A 667 4.69 4.55 25.80
CA ILE A 667 6.01 4.00 26.17
C ILE A 667 7.09 5.08 26.42
N LEU A 668 7.07 6.22 25.71
CA LEU A 668 8.02 7.34 25.91
C LEU A 668 7.58 8.35 27.00
N PHE A 669 6.34 8.24 27.49
CA PHE A 669 5.74 9.22 28.40
C PHE A 669 6.23 9.10 29.85
N GLU A 670 6.47 7.87 30.33
CA GLU A 670 6.99 7.63 31.69
C GLU A 670 8.43 8.16 31.82
N ASP A 671 9.26 7.92 30.80
CA ASP A 671 10.66 8.34 30.79
C ASP A 671 10.83 9.87 30.71
N LEU A 672 10.02 10.54 29.88
CA LEU A 672 9.98 12.01 29.82
C LEU A 672 9.45 12.62 31.13
N TYR A 673 8.52 11.95 31.81
CA TYR A 673 8.00 12.35 33.11
C TYR A 673 9.08 12.28 34.21
N TYR A 674 9.82 11.18 34.30
CA TYR A 674 10.94 11.02 35.23
C TYR A 674 12.07 12.02 34.97
N LEU A 675 12.37 12.29 33.69
CA LEU A 675 13.36 13.28 33.31
C LEU A 675 12.94 14.70 33.68
N PHE A 676 11.69 15.08 33.45
CA PHE A 676 11.20 16.43 33.80
C PHE A 676 11.23 16.67 35.31
N ASP A 677 10.89 15.65 36.09
CA ASP A 677 10.99 15.70 37.54
C ASP A 677 12.44 15.87 38.04
N SER A 678 13.45 15.53 37.24
CA SER A 678 14.86 15.67 37.62
C SER A 678 15.46 17.10 37.45
N LEU A 679 14.83 17.99 36.68
CA LEU A 679 15.44 19.28 36.31
C LEU A 679 15.35 20.39 37.37
N ASP A 680 14.55 20.20 38.42
CA ASP A 680 14.31 21.18 39.48
C ASP A 680 14.05 22.63 38.98
N ILE A 681 13.34 22.75 37.85
CA ILE A 681 12.93 24.04 37.28
C ILE A 681 11.53 24.37 37.78
N SER A 682 11.42 25.49 38.49
CA SER A 682 10.18 26.02 39.07
C SER A 682 9.78 27.37 38.46
N SER A 683 10.67 28.03 37.71
CA SER A 683 10.40 29.26 36.94
C SER A 683 11.13 29.24 35.60
N MET A 684 10.55 29.92 34.59
CA MET A 684 11.18 30.12 33.29
C MET A 684 12.46 30.96 33.39
N ASP A 685 12.55 31.87 34.35
CA ASP A 685 13.69 32.78 34.52
C ASP A 685 14.96 32.01 34.94
N GLN A 686 14.79 30.83 35.56
CA GLN A 686 15.91 29.94 35.89
C GLN A 686 16.60 29.37 34.64
N LEU A 687 16.04 29.57 33.44
CA LEU A 687 16.67 29.21 32.17
C LEU A 687 17.70 30.24 31.69
N GLU A 688 17.70 31.47 32.22
CA GLU A 688 18.62 32.53 31.81
C GLU A 688 20.08 32.19 32.13
N LYS A 689 20.32 31.40 33.18
CA LYS A 689 21.65 30.87 33.56
C LYS A 689 22.33 30.04 32.47
N PHE A 690 21.62 29.66 31.41
CA PHE A 690 22.14 28.91 30.26
C PHE A 690 22.52 29.79 29.05
N GLY A 691 22.48 31.11 29.18
CA GLY A 691 23.06 32.05 28.21
C GLY A 691 22.39 32.00 26.83
N PRO A 692 23.15 31.91 25.71
CA PRO A 692 22.61 31.99 24.34
C PRO A 692 21.56 30.93 23.99
N LEU A 693 21.53 29.83 24.73
CA LEU A 693 20.65 28.69 24.50
C LEU A 693 19.31 28.82 25.23
N SER A 694 19.15 29.83 26.10
CA SER A 694 17.95 30.10 26.90
C SER A 694 16.67 30.20 26.03
N ALA A 695 16.73 30.85 24.87
CA ALA A 695 15.57 31.00 23.97
C ALA A 695 15.10 29.65 23.40
N GLN A 696 16.04 28.78 23.01
CA GLN A 696 15.74 27.45 22.49
C GLN A 696 15.21 26.53 23.60
N MET A 697 15.85 26.56 24.77
CA MET A 697 15.38 25.81 25.95
C MET A 697 13.99 26.24 26.38
N ARG A 698 13.71 27.55 26.37
CA ARG A 698 12.38 28.12 26.66
C ARG A 698 11.35 27.63 25.67
N SER A 699 11.67 27.63 24.37
CA SER A 699 10.78 27.10 23.33
C SER A 699 10.48 25.61 23.54
N ASN A 700 11.50 24.80 23.82
CA ASN A 700 11.34 23.37 24.07
C ASN A 700 10.56 23.09 25.37
N LEU A 701 10.80 23.87 26.42
CA LEU A 701 10.08 23.75 27.69
C LEU A 701 8.60 24.09 27.55
N LEU A 702 8.26 25.16 26.80
CA LEU A 702 6.86 25.49 26.49
C LEU A 702 6.15 24.35 25.76
N ARG A 703 6.83 23.67 24.83
CA ARG A 703 6.27 22.49 24.13
C ARG A 703 6.02 21.32 25.08
N PHE A 704 6.89 21.08 26.06
CA PHE A 704 6.65 20.05 27.09
C PHE A 704 5.46 20.38 27.99
N LEU A 705 5.21 21.66 28.26
CA LEU A 705 4.10 22.12 29.09
C LEU A 705 2.74 22.01 28.38
N GLU A 706 2.68 21.78 27.07
CA GLU A 706 1.44 21.41 26.37
C GLU A 706 0.92 20.02 26.80
N VAL A 707 1.77 19.19 27.41
CA VAL A 707 1.39 17.88 27.95
C VAL A 707 0.80 18.04 29.37
N PRO A 708 -0.47 17.63 29.62
CA PRO A 708 -1.15 17.89 30.89
C PRO A 708 -0.45 17.34 32.14
N ARG A 709 0.27 16.21 32.05
CA ARG A 709 1.00 15.62 33.21
C ARG A 709 2.28 16.40 33.54
N CYS A 710 2.99 16.91 32.53
CA CYS A 710 4.17 17.76 32.70
C CYS A 710 3.78 19.14 33.24
N LEU A 711 2.71 19.74 32.72
CA LEU A 711 2.14 20.98 33.25
C LEU A 711 1.82 20.87 34.74
N ARG A 712 1.12 19.79 35.14
CA ARG A 712 0.81 19.54 36.56
C ARG A 712 2.05 19.44 37.45
N LEU A 713 3.13 18.81 36.98
CA LEU A 713 4.39 18.72 37.72
C LEU A 713 5.07 20.08 37.85
N PHE A 714 5.16 20.85 36.76
CA PHE A 714 5.77 22.17 36.75
C PHE A 714 5.07 23.12 37.73
N VAL A 715 3.74 23.16 37.67
CA VAL A 715 2.91 23.96 38.58
C VAL A 715 3.07 23.50 40.02
N ARG A 716 3.12 22.17 40.27
CA ARG A 716 3.39 21.62 41.61
C ARG A 716 4.73 22.09 42.16
N LYS A 717 5.82 21.97 41.41
CA LYS A 717 7.16 22.38 41.85
C LYS A 717 7.27 23.88 42.10
N LYS A 718 6.63 24.69 41.24
CA LYS A 718 6.53 26.15 41.42
C LYS A 718 5.87 26.50 42.77
N ALA A 719 4.74 25.86 43.08
CA ALA A 719 4.06 26.09 44.35
C ALA A 719 4.83 25.52 45.57
N GLU A 720 5.41 24.32 45.46
CA GLU A 720 6.23 23.71 46.52
C GLU A 720 7.42 24.60 46.89
N LYS A 721 8.12 25.13 45.89
CA LYS A 721 9.24 26.03 46.11
C LYS A 721 8.80 27.36 46.72
N LEU A 722 7.76 27.99 46.17
CA LEU A 722 7.23 29.26 46.69
C LEU A 722 6.82 29.15 48.16
N LEU A 723 6.19 28.03 48.54
CA LEU A 723 5.81 27.75 49.92
C LEU A 723 7.01 27.40 50.82
N ALA A 724 8.04 26.76 50.30
CA ALA A 724 9.26 26.44 51.04
C ALA A 724 10.11 27.70 51.31
N ASP A 725 10.19 28.62 50.34
CA ASP A 725 11.02 29.82 50.42
C ASP A 725 10.38 30.90 51.31
N GLU A 726 9.05 31.12 51.21
CA GLU A 726 8.38 32.25 51.87
C GLU A 726 7.35 31.84 52.95
N GLY A 727 7.00 30.56 53.05
CA GLY A 727 5.92 30.09 53.92
C GLY A 727 4.52 30.53 53.46
N LEU A 728 3.48 30.09 54.17
CA LEU A 728 2.09 30.39 53.81
C LEU A 728 1.66 31.79 54.31
N ASN A 729 2.10 32.83 53.60
CA ASN A 729 1.84 34.24 53.90
C ASN A 729 0.93 34.91 52.83
N ASP A 730 0.52 36.16 53.04
CA ASP A 730 -0.39 36.86 52.13
C ASP A 730 0.21 37.12 50.73
N SER A 731 1.52 37.35 50.62
CA SER A 731 2.22 37.50 49.32
C SER A 731 2.07 36.24 48.47
N VAL A 732 2.32 35.08 49.07
CA VAL A 732 2.20 33.78 48.41
C VAL A 732 0.76 33.48 47.97
N LEU A 733 -0.22 33.88 48.78
CA LEU A 733 -1.64 33.71 48.43
C LEU A 733 -2.03 34.55 47.21
N GLU A 734 -1.57 35.79 47.11
CA GLU A 734 -1.83 36.65 45.95
C GLU A 734 -1.19 36.09 44.67
N VAL A 735 0.05 35.60 44.75
CA VAL A 735 0.74 34.98 43.60
C VAL A 735 -0.02 33.75 43.09
N LEU A 736 -0.50 32.89 43.99
CA LEU A 736 -1.25 31.69 43.62
C LEU A 736 -2.65 32.02 43.08
N LEU A 737 -3.30 33.06 43.60
CA LEU A 737 -4.62 33.49 43.12
C LEU A 737 -4.54 34.14 41.73
N GLY A 738 -3.43 34.79 41.40
CA GLY A 738 -3.19 35.40 40.10
C GLY A 738 -2.71 34.44 39.01
N ASP A 739 -2.28 33.21 39.34
CA ASP A 739 -1.79 32.23 38.37
C ASP A 739 -2.93 31.34 37.86
N GLU A 740 -3.28 31.47 36.57
CA GLU A 740 -4.33 30.65 35.93
C GLU A 740 -4.05 29.14 35.98
N ASN A 741 -2.79 28.74 36.16
CA ASN A 741 -2.38 27.35 36.24
C ASN A 741 -2.63 26.73 37.62
N THR A 742 -2.96 27.52 38.64
CA THR A 742 -3.24 27.05 40.01
C THR A 742 -4.30 25.94 40.05
N LYS A 743 -5.26 25.93 39.12
CA LYS A 743 -6.25 24.85 38.95
C LYS A 743 -5.65 23.45 38.69
N HIS A 744 -4.39 23.39 38.28
CA HIS A 744 -3.66 22.15 37.99
C HIS A 744 -2.87 21.61 39.19
N LEU A 745 -2.90 22.28 40.35
CA LEU A 745 -2.24 21.78 41.56
C LEU A 745 -2.84 20.45 42.04
N PRO A 746 -2.02 19.56 42.64
CA PRO A 746 -2.51 18.31 43.21
C PRO A 746 -3.55 18.52 44.32
N SER A 747 -4.52 17.61 44.45
CA SER A 747 -5.61 17.73 45.44
C SER A 747 -5.16 17.82 46.89
N ARG A 748 -3.94 17.38 47.23
CA ARG A 748 -3.36 17.55 48.58
C ARG A 748 -3.23 19.02 48.98
N PHE A 749 -2.88 19.92 48.04
CA PHE A 749 -2.80 21.36 48.30
C PHE A 749 -4.18 21.95 48.61
N ALA A 750 -5.22 21.50 47.90
CA ALA A 750 -6.59 21.90 48.21
C ALA A 750 -7.01 21.50 49.63
N ASN A 751 -6.56 20.34 50.11
CA ASN A 751 -6.82 19.90 51.48
C ASN A 751 -6.05 20.77 52.48
N THR A 752 -4.76 21.03 52.25
CA THR A 752 -3.94 21.90 53.11
C THR A 752 -4.53 23.30 53.21
N PHE A 753 -4.89 23.94 52.09
CA PHE A 753 -5.51 25.27 52.11
C PHE A 753 -6.88 25.28 52.78
N ARG A 754 -7.68 24.23 52.58
CA ARG A 754 -8.96 24.05 53.28
C ARG A 754 -8.75 23.96 54.79
N ASP A 755 -7.81 23.14 55.24
CA ASP A 755 -7.59 22.88 56.66
C ASP A 755 -7.07 24.12 57.38
N GLU A 756 -6.13 24.84 56.75
CA GLU A 756 -5.64 26.13 57.25
C GLU A 756 -6.77 27.17 57.31
N ALA A 757 -7.58 27.27 56.24
CA ALA A 757 -8.70 28.21 56.20
C ALA A 757 -9.71 27.96 57.33
N VAL A 758 -10.00 26.70 57.64
CA VAL A 758 -10.90 26.35 58.76
C VAL A 758 -10.28 26.73 60.09
N SER A 759 -8.97 26.54 60.27
CA SER A 759 -8.27 26.91 61.51
C SER A 759 -8.27 28.43 61.76
N LEU A 760 -8.26 29.23 60.69
CA LEU A 760 -8.24 30.70 60.73
C LEU A 760 -9.63 31.33 60.74
N GLU A 761 -10.71 30.55 60.62
CA GLU A 761 -12.09 31.04 60.49
C GLU A 761 -12.51 32.02 61.60
N SER A 762 -11.97 31.86 62.81
CA SER A 762 -12.26 32.70 63.97
C SER A 762 -11.22 33.79 64.26
N ARG A 763 -10.08 33.77 63.57
CA ARG A 763 -8.91 34.62 63.87
C ARG A 763 -8.58 35.60 62.74
N ASP A 764 -8.70 35.16 61.50
CA ASP A 764 -8.45 35.97 60.31
C ASP A 764 -9.32 35.48 59.15
N LEU A 765 -10.54 36.01 59.11
CA LEU A 765 -11.55 35.61 58.15
C LEU A 765 -11.18 35.99 56.70
N LYS A 766 -10.44 37.09 56.51
CA LYS A 766 -10.00 37.54 55.17
C LYS A 766 -8.96 36.58 54.60
N LYS A 767 -8.00 36.13 55.41
CA LYS A 767 -7.02 35.12 55.02
C LYS A 767 -7.68 33.75 54.81
N ALA A 768 -8.62 33.37 55.66
CA ALA A 768 -9.42 32.15 55.50
C ALA A 768 -10.21 32.13 54.18
N LEU A 769 -10.79 33.26 53.77
CA LEU A 769 -11.50 33.39 52.49
C LEU A 769 -10.56 33.16 51.29
N LYS A 770 -9.37 33.77 51.29
CA LYS A 770 -8.36 33.59 50.21
C LYS A 770 -7.89 32.14 50.10
N LEU A 771 -7.59 31.49 51.22
CA LEU A 771 -7.21 30.08 51.27
C LEU A 771 -8.33 29.15 50.77
N MET A 772 -9.58 29.42 51.16
CA MET A 772 -10.72 28.63 50.71
C MET A 772 -11.03 28.84 49.22
N LEU A 773 -10.77 30.03 48.68
CA LEU A 773 -10.84 30.31 47.24
C LEU A 773 -9.80 29.50 46.46
N LEU A 774 -8.54 29.45 46.92
CA LEU A 774 -7.50 28.60 46.33
C LEU A 774 -7.90 27.12 46.36
N ALA A 775 -8.41 26.62 47.49
CA ALA A 775 -8.92 25.26 47.59
C ALA A 775 -10.05 24.98 46.58
N LYS A 776 -10.92 25.97 46.33
CA LYS A 776 -12.01 25.89 45.35
C LYS A 776 -11.53 25.91 43.91
N ILE A 777 -10.52 26.72 43.57
CA ILE A 777 -9.90 26.74 42.23
C ILE A 777 -9.31 25.37 41.88
N ILE A 778 -8.65 24.71 42.85
CA ILE A 778 -8.05 23.39 42.67
C ILE A 778 -9.12 22.29 42.66
N LYS A 779 -10.17 22.41 43.48
CA LYS A 779 -11.23 21.40 43.64
C LYS A 779 -12.64 22.02 43.48
N PRO A 780 -13.04 22.38 42.24
CA PRO A 780 -14.26 23.18 42.00
C PRO A 780 -15.55 22.48 42.40
N HIS A 781 -15.58 21.14 42.32
CA HIS A 781 -16.75 20.31 42.66
C HIS A 781 -16.80 19.86 44.13
N GLY A 782 -15.89 20.32 45.00
CA GLY A 782 -15.89 19.96 46.42
C GLY A 782 -17.06 20.61 47.17
N GLN A 783 -18.06 19.81 47.60
CA GLN A 783 -19.26 20.33 48.28
C GLN A 783 -18.96 21.12 49.56
N PHE A 784 -18.07 20.59 50.42
CA PHE A 784 -17.66 21.26 51.66
C PHE A 784 -16.90 22.58 51.39
N ILE A 785 -15.89 22.54 50.52
CA ILE A 785 -15.09 23.71 50.12
C ILE A 785 -15.99 24.79 49.51
N GLY A 786 -16.92 24.40 48.61
CA GLY A 786 -17.85 25.31 47.98
C GLY A 786 -18.89 25.91 48.94
N ARG A 787 -19.28 25.19 50.01
CA ARG A 787 -20.14 25.71 51.07
C ARG A 787 -19.37 26.71 51.94
N LYS A 788 -18.21 26.35 52.47
CA LYS A 788 -17.40 27.21 53.34
C LYS A 788 -16.89 28.47 52.63
N TYR A 789 -16.52 28.39 51.36
CA TYR A 789 -16.17 29.57 50.56
C TYR A 789 -17.32 30.59 50.51
N ARG A 790 -18.56 30.14 50.26
CA ARG A 790 -19.75 31.02 50.24
C ARG A 790 -20.02 31.63 51.61
N GLU A 791 -19.88 30.83 52.66
CA GLU A 791 -20.04 31.27 54.05
C GLU A 791 -19.03 32.36 54.42
N TYR A 792 -17.74 32.16 54.12
CA TYR A 792 -16.68 33.13 54.41
C TYR A 792 -16.86 34.40 53.58
N LYS A 793 -17.28 34.27 52.32
CA LYS A 793 -17.54 35.42 51.45
C LYS A 793 -18.62 36.33 52.02
N ILE A 794 -19.75 35.76 52.45
CA ILE A 794 -20.86 36.50 53.07
C ILE A 794 -20.39 37.17 54.37
N LYS A 795 -19.68 36.42 55.24
CA LYS A 795 -19.17 36.94 56.52
C LYS A 795 -18.11 38.05 56.38
N CYS A 796 -17.42 38.15 55.24
CA CYS A 796 -16.48 39.24 54.96
C CYS A 796 -17.14 40.48 54.32
N GLU A 797 -18.32 40.31 53.71
CA GLU A 797 -19.11 41.39 53.10
C GLU A 797 -20.02 42.09 54.11
N GLN A 798 -20.31 41.41 55.24
CA GLN A 798 -20.95 41.95 56.45
C GLN A 798 -19.90 42.56 57.38
#